data_AF-A0ABD7X7P6-F1
#
_entry.id   AF-A0ABD7X7P6-F1
#
_cell.length_a   1.000
_cell.length_b   1.000
_cell.length_c   1.000
_cell.angle_alpha   90.00
_cell.angle_beta   90.00
_cell.angle_gamma   90.00
#
_symmetry.space_group_name_H-M   'P 1'
#
loop_
_entity.id
_entity.type
_entity.pdbx_description
1 polymer ?
#
loop_
_entity_poly.entity_id
_entity_poly.type
_entity_poly.pdbx_seq_one_letter_code
_entity_poly.pdbx_strand_id
1 'polypeptide(L)'
;MIIGSATANIDDNLKKADDANDAAAVANNGVKDINSDNKLTPNEKLSLKRLYDSDVLKHDFDIKQLTSMSLPTADIDLALSNLTTFTAKYFVNMDITEEVDRQALNKVFNDFDNADKAVEGLFNGAVQQVANNAKEAGDDAKQSAGQAQEASEEAKNNAQQALSNITVVDSKVTKLSGSTTAQFNTLNNGYQEVISTVNNMTISNRNLALGTATAVTMTGENRSNQVQVAYKFSSVIPLGTVVTVSFDVSSSTGVGDFTMQFYGGEPDGKPASSWQIISECSLVNGTKHVSVTLTTDSDHLHVRPRLDFATGTVTVSNFIISESSKEVNWTPAPEDLASQTDITASINNIHLGVKNADSSTATFNMNSDTILLDANKIIFSGNTSILDGTIGTAKIANAAINDAKISNLNGNKIVAGSITAEQLNANDIIANVINGKTINGITITTPNLQLGTNGILSEDWSLNQATSLFNPKKGSGTMTLTQGLLATSGTLSRWWSNDGGYWYGIGDDGSKIKNGSNQVGDNYGAGYAQHNIFDSKGNTLLRTYMDATGLYMNSGGTAAVNTVLTQQGLTTTNINALGTINGASLITNGWVDAGLSNGHGVRIGQQTIQSHNSQNIYFNGDDNKQSVTLHAKAIVQSSQLSRKKDIKPLDPDYAMKVIRDSDMYGYRYNEESPTEPLHYSGIIDDVNGIPQFKMPEEFISEDRTGRNDGNTVAFLVEALKQADKRIGILEGMMNRD
;
A
#
# COMPACT_ATOMS: atom_id res chain seq x y z
N MET A 1 108.14 -12.41 27.96
CA MET A 1 106.93 -12.25 27.14
C MET A 1 105.75 -12.25 28.11
N ILE A 2 105.31 -11.07 28.55
CA ILE A 2 104.27 -10.92 29.57
C ILE A 2 102.93 -11.08 28.83
N ILE A 3 102.33 -12.25 28.95
CA ILE A 3 100.96 -12.49 28.51
C ILE A 3 100.07 -11.97 29.64
N GLY A 4 99.51 -10.78 29.45
CA GLY A 4 98.51 -10.22 30.35
C GLY A 4 97.27 -11.11 30.33
N SER A 5 97.07 -11.87 31.40
CA SER A 5 95.82 -12.57 31.65
C SER A 5 94.73 -11.53 31.98
N ALA A 6 94.00 -11.11 30.96
CA ALA A 6 92.72 -10.42 31.17
C ALA A 6 91.76 -11.44 31.77
N THR A 7 91.66 -11.47 33.11
CA THR A 7 90.56 -12.11 33.82
C THR A 7 89.30 -11.30 33.54
N ALA A 8 88.66 -11.58 32.41
CA ALA A 8 87.25 -11.25 32.24
C ALA A 8 86.49 -12.01 33.33
N ASN A 9 85.88 -11.27 34.25
CA ASN A 9 85.11 -11.82 35.37
C ASN A 9 83.93 -12.62 34.79
N ILE A 10 84.07 -13.94 34.72
CA ILE A 10 83.09 -14.86 34.10
C ILE A 10 81.71 -14.68 34.75
N ASP A 11 81.67 -14.34 36.04
CA ASP A 11 80.44 -14.10 36.80
C ASP A 11 79.66 -12.86 36.35
N ASP A 12 80.35 -11.76 35.96
CA ASP A 12 79.67 -10.56 35.42
C ASP A 12 79.08 -10.81 34.03
N ASN A 13 79.73 -11.66 33.22
CA ASN A 13 79.22 -12.03 31.90
C ASN A 13 78.04 -13.02 31.99
N LEU A 14 78.03 -13.93 32.96
CA LEU A 14 76.88 -14.79 33.28
C LEU A 14 75.68 -13.98 33.76
N LYS A 15 75.89 -13.04 34.69
CA LYS A 15 74.81 -12.16 35.17
C LYS A 15 74.22 -11.30 34.05
N LYS A 16 75.05 -10.73 33.16
CA LYS A 16 74.58 -9.97 31.99
C LYS A 16 73.85 -10.85 30.98
N ALA A 17 74.25 -12.12 30.83
CA ALA A 17 73.54 -13.08 29.99
C ALA A 17 72.17 -13.42 30.57
N ASP A 18 72.06 -13.62 31.89
CA ASP A 18 70.79 -13.84 32.59
C ASP A 18 69.89 -12.59 32.51
N ASP A 19 70.42 -11.39 32.81
CA ASP A 19 69.69 -10.13 32.69
C ASP A 19 69.19 -9.89 31.24
N ALA A 20 69.99 -10.27 30.22
CA ALA A 20 69.60 -10.20 28.81
C ALA A 20 68.55 -11.25 28.43
N ASN A 21 68.60 -12.44 29.02
CA ASN A 21 67.64 -13.52 28.80
C ASN A 21 66.30 -13.19 29.46
N ASP A 22 66.32 -12.59 30.65
CA ASP A 22 65.14 -12.06 31.34
C ASP A 22 64.54 -10.89 30.56
N ALA A 23 65.36 -9.96 30.08
CA ALA A 23 64.90 -8.87 29.21
C ALA A 23 64.29 -9.39 27.89
N ALA A 24 64.88 -10.44 27.30
CA ALA A 24 64.34 -11.08 26.11
C ALA A 24 63.02 -11.83 26.40
N ALA A 25 62.90 -12.49 27.54
CA ALA A 25 61.66 -13.15 27.97
C ALA A 25 60.54 -12.14 28.25
N VAL A 26 60.86 -11.03 28.91
CA VAL A 26 59.94 -9.90 29.15
C VAL A 26 59.50 -9.28 27.83
N ALA A 27 60.42 -9.04 26.90
CA ALA A 27 60.09 -8.53 25.56
C ALA A 27 59.20 -9.51 24.78
N ASN A 28 59.48 -10.82 24.84
CA ASN A 28 58.71 -11.85 24.14
C ASN A 28 57.29 -12.01 24.72
N ASN A 29 57.13 -11.86 26.04
CA ASN A 29 55.82 -11.81 26.69
C ASN A 29 55.03 -10.54 26.30
N GLY A 30 55.69 -9.38 26.19
CA GLY A 30 55.09 -8.16 25.67
C GLY A 30 54.60 -8.30 24.22
N VAL A 31 55.37 -8.98 23.36
CA VAL A 31 54.97 -9.27 21.97
C VAL A 31 53.77 -10.24 21.91
N LYS A 32 53.73 -11.26 22.76
CA LYS A 32 52.55 -12.17 22.86
C LYS A 32 51.29 -11.45 23.32
N ASP A 33 51.43 -10.51 24.25
CA ASP A 33 50.31 -9.72 24.77
C ASP A 33 49.77 -8.73 23.72
N ILE A 34 50.64 -8.13 22.90
CA ILE A 34 50.23 -7.27 21.77
C ILE A 34 49.50 -8.08 20.69
N ASN A 35 49.86 -9.35 20.51
CA ASN A 35 49.31 -10.22 19.47
C ASN A 35 48.17 -11.13 19.97
N SER A 36 47.62 -10.85 21.16
CA SER A 36 46.56 -11.66 21.76
C SER A 36 45.18 -11.08 21.45
N ASP A 37 44.35 -11.88 20.79
CA ASP A 37 42.96 -11.52 20.49
C ASP A 37 42.09 -11.34 21.74
N ASN A 38 42.53 -11.82 22.91
CA ASN A 38 41.76 -11.74 24.17
C ASN A 38 42.28 -10.67 25.12
N LYS A 39 43.19 -9.80 24.66
CA LYS A 39 43.70 -8.67 25.44
C LYS A 39 43.48 -7.34 24.73
N LEU A 40 43.38 -6.28 25.52
CA LEU A 40 43.37 -4.88 25.07
C LEU A 40 44.71 -4.24 25.44
N THR A 41 45.45 -3.81 24.42
CA THR A 41 46.68 -3.02 24.57
C THR A 41 46.37 -1.56 24.93
N PRO A 42 47.33 -0.77 25.45
CA PRO A 42 47.18 0.66 25.69
C PRO A 42 46.59 1.46 24.52
N ASN A 43 47.02 1.17 23.28
CA ASN A 43 46.52 1.85 22.07
C ASN A 43 45.09 1.45 21.72
N GLU A 44 44.70 0.19 21.93
CA GLU A 44 43.32 -0.24 21.74
C GLU A 44 42.40 0.37 22.79
N LYS A 45 42.83 0.45 24.06
CA LYS A 45 42.09 1.16 25.11
C LYS A 45 41.87 2.63 24.77
N LEU A 46 42.90 3.31 24.23
CA LEU A 46 42.77 4.70 23.78
C LEU A 46 41.72 4.84 22.66
N SER A 47 41.73 3.90 21.70
CA SER A 47 40.73 3.86 20.63
C SER A 47 39.33 3.57 21.16
N LEU A 48 39.21 2.65 22.13
CA LEU A 48 37.96 2.28 22.78
C LEU A 48 37.36 3.44 23.57
N LYS A 49 38.20 4.16 24.33
CA LYS A 49 37.79 5.35 25.09
C LYS A 49 37.23 6.42 24.17
N ARG A 50 37.84 6.59 23.00
CA ARG A 50 37.40 7.56 22.00
C ARG A 50 36.06 7.19 21.36
N LEU A 51 35.80 5.90 21.15
CA LEU A 51 34.48 5.40 20.72
C LEU A 51 33.43 5.62 21.80
N TYR A 52 33.73 5.21 23.04
CA TYR A 52 32.86 5.43 24.19
C TYR A 52 32.49 6.91 24.37
N ASP A 53 33.46 7.82 24.31
CA ASP A 53 33.23 9.27 24.42
C ASP A 53 32.35 9.80 23.29
N SER A 54 32.47 9.24 22.08
CA SER A 54 31.61 9.57 20.95
C SER A 54 30.16 9.13 21.21
N ASP A 55 29.96 7.95 21.80
CA ASP A 55 28.63 7.41 22.08
C ASP A 55 27.96 8.15 23.24
N VAL A 56 28.72 8.58 24.26
CA VAL A 56 28.22 9.50 25.30
C VAL A 56 27.70 10.81 24.69
N LEU A 57 28.42 11.39 23.72
CA LEU A 57 27.99 12.62 23.06
C LEU A 57 26.73 12.42 22.20
N LYS A 58 26.60 11.28 21.52
CA LYS A 58 25.38 10.94 20.76
C LYS A 58 24.19 10.78 21.70
N HIS A 59 24.35 10.04 22.79
CA HIS A 59 23.32 9.88 23.81
C HIS A 59 22.84 11.24 24.35
N ASP A 60 23.76 12.12 24.75
CA ASP A 60 23.42 13.46 25.25
C ASP A 60 22.64 14.28 24.21
N PHE A 61 22.94 14.11 22.92
CA PHE A 61 22.22 14.75 21.82
C PHE A 61 20.81 14.16 21.65
N ASP A 62 20.68 12.85 21.63
CA ASP A 62 19.40 12.15 21.47
C ASP A 62 18.46 12.43 22.64
N ILE A 63 18.96 12.43 23.87
CA ILE A 63 18.18 12.82 25.06
C ILE A 63 17.59 14.21 24.90
N LYS A 64 18.36 15.19 24.39
CA LYS A 64 17.86 16.55 24.15
C LYS A 64 16.76 16.55 23.08
N GLN A 65 16.95 15.82 21.97
CA GLN A 65 15.96 15.71 20.90
C GLN A 65 14.65 15.09 21.40
N LEU A 66 14.74 13.93 22.05
CA LEU A 66 13.58 13.19 22.56
C LEU A 66 12.82 13.97 23.63
N THR A 67 13.54 14.58 24.58
CA THR A 67 12.91 15.37 25.66
C THR A 67 12.16 16.57 25.10
N SER A 68 12.69 17.23 24.06
CA SER A 68 12.02 18.37 23.41
C SER A 68 10.65 18.00 22.81
N MET A 69 10.44 16.72 22.50
CA MET A 69 9.21 16.18 21.92
C MET A 69 8.42 15.29 22.88
N SER A 70 8.79 15.23 24.18
CA SER A 70 8.19 14.33 25.18
C SER A 70 8.22 12.84 24.78
N LEU A 71 9.31 12.39 24.13
CA LEU A 71 9.49 11.00 23.68
C LEU A 71 10.26 10.15 24.71
N PRO A 72 10.09 8.81 24.71
CA PRO A 72 10.76 7.91 25.65
C PRO A 72 12.29 7.88 25.48
N THR A 73 13.02 7.82 26.61
CA THR A 73 14.51 7.76 26.63
C THR A 73 15.08 6.49 27.27
N ALA A 74 14.22 5.69 27.92
CA ALA A 74 14.65 4.62 28.82
C ALA A 74 15.60 3.59 28.18
N ASP A 75 15.40 3.27 26.89
CA ASP A 75 16.18 2.24 26.21
C ASP A 75 17.60 2.69 25.88
N ILE A 76 17.79 3.94 25.45
CA ILE A 76 19.13 4.48 25.16
C ILE A 76 19.90 4.82 26.45
N ASP A 77 19.20 5.24 27.50
CA ASP A 77 19.75 5.38 28.85
C ASP A 77 20.27 4.03 29.38
N LEU A 78 19.49 2.97 29.22
CA LEU A 78 19.86 1.62 29.63
C LEU A 78 21.06 1.10 28.82
N ALA A 79 21.08 1.34 27.51
CA ALA A 79 22.18 0.94 26.63
C ALA A 79 23.50 1.64 27.02
N LEU A 80 23.48 2.95 27.24
CA LEU A 80 24.69 3.68 27.67
C LEU A 80 25.15 3.26 29.08
N SER A 81 24.21 3.00 29.99
CA SER A 81 24.52 2.50 31.33
C SER A 81 25.24 1.14 31.28
N ASN A 82 24.77 0.23 30.43
CA ASN A 82 25.40 -1.08 30.23
C ASN A 82 26.79 -0.95 29.60
N LEU A 83 26.94 -0.09 28.59
CA LEU A 83 28.23 0.20 27.96
C LEU A 83 29.24 0.81 28.95
N THR A 84 28.81 1.79 29.73
CA THR A 84 29.61 2.45 30.76
C THR A 84 30.07 1.44 31.83
N THR A 85 29.14 0.61 32.31
CA THR A 85 29.43 -0.42 33.31
C THR A 85 30.46 -1.42 32.80
N PHE A 86 30.34 -1.87 31.55
CA PHE A 86 31.26 -2.83 30.96
C PHE A 86 32.67 -2.24 30.75
N THR A 87 32.76 -1.00 30.28
CA THR A 87 34.02 -0.38 29.86
C THR A 87 34.81 0.27 30.99
N ALA A 88 34.15 0.64 32.10
CA ALA A 88 34.74 1.40 33.22
C ALA A 88 36.09 0.85 33.72
N LYS A 89 36.23 -0.47 33.86
CA LYS A 89 37.46 -1.09 34.37
C LYS A 89 38.68 -0.86 33.46
N TYR A 90 38.48 -0.82 32.14
CA TYR A 90 39.57 -0.66 31.16
C TYR A 90 40.11 0.77 31.10
N PHE A 91 39.37 1.75 31.65
CA PHE A 91 39.74 3.16 31.65
C PHE A 91 40.45 3.62 32.93
N VAL A 92 40.54 2.75 33.95
CA VAL A 92 41.21 3.08 35.23
C VAL A 92 42.72 3.19 35.05
N ASN A 93 43.33 2.29 34.26
CA ASN A 93 44.75 2.32 33.96
C ASN A 93 44.98 2.04 32.46
N MET A 94 45.41 3.09 31.75
CA MET A 94 45.56 3.09 30.30
C MET A 94 46.91 2.54 29.82
N ASP A 95 47.89 2.38 30.73
CA ASP A 95 49.27 2.04 30.38
C ASP A 95 49.54 0.52 30.40
N ILE A 96 48.58 -0.28 30.85
CA ILE A 96 48.70 -1.74 30.99
C ILE A 96 47.83 -2.50 30.00
N THR A 97 48.30 -3.68 29.59
CA THR A 97 47.50 -4.64 28.84
C THR A 97 46.58 -5.43 29.78
N GLU A 98 45.30 -5.59 29.43
CA GLU A 98 44.30 -6.32 30.23
C GLU A 98 43.49 -7.32 29.40
N GLU A 99 42.96 -8.36 30.04
CA GLU A 99 42.06 -9.32 29.37
C GLU A 99 40.68 -8.73 29.09
N VAL A 100 40.10 -9.11 27.95
CA VAL A 100 38.78 -8.65 27.48
C VAL A 100 37.95 -9.80 26.93
N ASP A 101 36.64 -9.77 27.20
CA ASP A 101 35.66 -10.53 26.44
C ASP A 101 35.23 -9.69 25.22
N ARG A 102 35.78 -9.99 24.04
CA ARG A 102 35.49 -9.23 22.81
C ARG A 102 34.05 -9.43 22.32
N GLN A 103 33.40 -10.56 22.62
CA GLN A 103 32.00 -10.76 22.25
C GLN A 103 31.09 -9.86 23.08
N ALA A 104 31.29 -9.84 24.40
CA ALA A 104 30.53 -8.95 25.29
C ALA A 104 30.81 -7.47 24.99
N LEU A 105 32.07 -7.11 24.69
CA LEU A 105 32.46 -5.76 24.29
C LEU A 105 31.72 -5.33 23.01
N ASN A 106 31.79 -6.14 21.95
CA ASN A 106 31.11 -5.84 20.69
C ASN A 106 29.59 -5.76 20.90
N LYS A 107 29.04 -6.59 21.79
CA LYS A 107 27.61 -6.58 22.10
C LYS A 107 27.18 -5.26 22.73
N VAL A 108 27.87 -4.74 23.75
CA VAL A 108 27.45 -3.49 24.41
C VAL A 108 27.53 -2.27 23.49
N PHE A 109 28.51 -2.22 22.58
CA PHE A 109 28.59 -1.18 21.55
C PHE A 109 27.48 -1.33 20.50
N ASN A 110 27.23 -2.56 20.00
CA ASN A 110 26.15 -2.80 19.05
C ASN A 110 24.76 -2.52 19.67
N ASP A 111 24.55 -2.86 20.93
CA ASP A 111 23.30 -2.56 21.65
C ASP A 111 23.07 -1.05 21.74
N PHE A 112 24.12 -0.27 22.01
CA PHE A 112 24.05 1.20 21.99
C PHE A 112 23.75 1.74 20.58
N ASP A 113 24.49 1.31 19.56
CA ASP A 113 24.30 1.72 18.16
C ASP A 113 22.88 1.39 17.64
N ASN A 114 22.29 0.30 18.13
CA ASN A 114 20.91 -0.07 17.80
C ASN A 114 19.89 0.82 18.53
N ALA A 115 20.14 1.16 19.79
CA ALA A 115 19.29 2.08 20.54
C ALA A 115 19.33 3.51 19.95
N ASP A 116 20.51 4.00 19.60
CA ASP A 116 20.77 5.26 18.88
C ASP A 116 19.95 5.35 17.57
N LYS A 117 20.04 4.34 16.71
CA LYS A 117 19.22 4.27 15.48
C LYS A 117 17.72 4.21 15.75
N ALA A 118 17.30 3.50 16.80
CA ALA A 118 15.89 3.37 17.14
C ALA A 118 15.30 4.71 17.59
N VAL A 119 16.04 5.47 18.41
CA VAL A 119 15.59 6.80 18.85
C VAL A 119 15.64 7.83 17.72
N GLU A 120 16.62 7.76 16.80
CA GLU A 120 16.64 8.59 15.59
C GLU A 120 15.37 8.34 14.74
N GLY A 121 14.96 7.08 14.60
CA GLY A 121 13.71 6.70 13.93
C GLY A 121 12.47 7.26 14.63
N LEU A 122 12.41 7.18 15.97
CA LEU A 122 11.31 7.73 16.77
C LEU A 122 11.19 9.26 16.61
N PHE A 123 12.32 9.97 16.71
CA PHE A 123 12.36 11.41 16.57
C PHE A 123 11.93 11.86 15.17
N ASN A 124 12.50 11.25 14.12
CA ASN A 124 12.14 11.56 12.73
C ASN A 124 10.66 11.28 12.44
N GLY A 125 10.11 10.19 12.99
CA GLY A 125 8.69 9.88 12.90
C GLY A 125 7.80 10.96 13.55
N ALA A 126 8.16 11.42 14.75
CA ALA A 126 7.44 12.49 15.44
C ALA A 126 7.52 13.83 14.69
N VAL A 127 8.69 14.20 14.17
CA VAL A 127 8.87 15.42 13.34
C VAL A 127 8.01 15.35 12.08
N GLN A 128 7.99 14.20 11.40
CA GLN A 128 7.15 14.00 10.22
C GLN A 128 5.66 14.12 10.56
N GLN A 129 5.23 13.60 11.72
CA GLN A 129 3.85 13.74 12.16
C GLN A 129 3.47 15.20 12.45
N VAL A 130 4.35 15.96 13.10
CA VAL A 130 4.15 17.41 13.31
C VAL A 130 4.04 18.15 11.98
N ALA A 131 4.90 17.82 11.00
CA ALA A 131 4.84 18.41 9.66
C ALA A 131 3.54 18.08 8.93
N ASN A 132 3.05 16.83 9.04
CA ASN A 132 1.78 16.42 8.46
C ASN A 132 0.59 17.15 9.12
N ASN A 133 0.56 17.24 10.44
CA ASN A 133 -0.48 17.98 11.17
C ASN A 133 -0.48 19.47 10.80
N ALA A 134 0.70 20.08 10.62
CA ALA A 134 0.82 21.47 10.19
C ALA A 134 0.32 21.69 8.75
N LYS A 135 0.56 20.72 7.85
CA LYS A 135 0.03 20.74 6.49
C LYS A 135 -1.49 20.64 6.49
N GLU A 136 -2.05 19.69 7.25
CA GLU A 136 -3.49 19.51 7.39
C GLU A 136 -4.17 20.76 7.95
N ALA A 137 -3.63 21.34 9.03
CA ALA A 137 -4.11 22.61 9.58
C ALA A 137 -4.04 23.77 8.55
N GLY A 138 -3.02 23.79 7.70
CA GLY A 138 -2.89 24.76 6.60
C GLY A 138 -3.94 24.56 5.50
N ASP A 139 -4.24 23.31 5.14
CA ASP A 139 -5.27 22.96 4.16
C ASP A 139 -6.68 23.29 4.70
N ASP A 140 -6.95 23.01 5.98
CA ASP A 140 -8.19 23.39 6.69
C ASP A 140 -8.38 24.91 6.74
N ALA A 141 -7.31 25.65 7.03
CA ALA A 141 -7.33 27.11 7.02
C ALA A 141 -7.61 27.66 5.62
N LYS A 142 -7.03 27.05 4.57
CA LYS A 142 -7.28 27.42 3.17
C LYS A 142 -8.72 27.15 2.76
N GLN A 143 -9.29 26.01 3.16
CA GLN A 143 -10.69 25.69 2.91
C GLN A 143 -11.63 26.68 3.62
N SER A 144 -11.37 26.97 4.90
CA SER A 144 -12.13 27.93 5.70
C SER A 144 -12.08 29.33 5.08
N ALA A 145 -10.92 29.76 4.59
CA ALA A 145 -10.76 31.03 3.87
C ALA A 145 -11.58 31.06 2.56
N GLY A 146 -11.62 29.95 1.82
CA GLY A 146 -12.46 29.80 0.62
C GLY A 146 -13.96 29.95 0.93
N GLN A 147 -14.44 29.27 1.97
CA GLN A 147 -15.83 29.38 2.43
C GLN A 147 -16.18 30.81 2.88
N ALA A 148 -15.28 31.47 3.61
CA ALA A 148 -15.47 32.86 4.02
C ALA A 148 -15.53 33.83 2.81
N GLN A 149 -14.74 33.58 1.77
CA GLN A 149 -14.74 34.37 0.54
C GLN A 149 -16.05 34.17 -0.24
N GLU A 150 -16.54 32.94 -0.36
CA GLU A 150 -17.85 32.65 -0.98
C GLU A 150 -18.99 33.32 -0.23
N ALA A 151 -19.04 33.20 1.10
CA ALA A 151 -20.04 33.88 1.93
C ALA A 151 -19.97 35.41 1.81
N SER A 152 -18.77 35.97 1.68
CA SER A 152 -18.58 37.41 1.47
C SER A 152 -19.10 37.88 0.12
N GLU A 153 -18.88 37.10 -0.95
CA GLU A 153 -19.40 37.43 -2.28
C GLU A 153 -20.92 37.28 -2.35
N GLU A 154 -21.49 36.29 -1.67
CA GLU A 154 -22.95 36.15 -1.51
C GLU A 154 -23.53 37.35 -0.75
N ALA A 155 -22.93 37.75 0.37
CA ALA A 155 -23.36 38.92 1.13
C ALA A 155 -23.31 40.21 0.30
N LYS A 156 -22.25 40.38 -0.51
CA LYS A 156 -22.11 41.50 -1.44
C LYS A 156 -23.19 41.50 -2.52
N ASN A 157 -23.48 40.34 -3.14
CA ASN A 157 -24.56 40.22 -4.13
C ASN A 157 -25.93 40.53 -3.51
N ASN A 158 -26.18 40.04 -2.29
CA ASN A 158 -27.41 40.34 -1.56
C ASN A 158 -27.54 41.85 -1.25
N ALA A 159 -26.45 42.50 -0.85
CA ALA A 159 -26.42 43.95 -0.62
C ALA A 159 -26.68 44.74 -1.93
N GLN A 160 -26.10 44.31 -3.06
CA GLN A 160 -26.35 44.91 -4.37
C GLN A 160 -27.79 44.74 -4.82
N GLN A 161 -28.39 43.57 -4.62
CA GLN A 161 -29.80 43.33 -4.91
C GLN A 161 -30.71 44.20 -4.03
N ALA A 162 -30.38 44.34 -2.73
CA ALA A 162 -31.11 45.22 -1.83
C ALA A 162 -31.05 46.69 -2.30
N LEU A 163 -29.87 47.17 -2.73
CA LEU A 163 -29.72 48.52 -3.29
C LEU A 163 -30.53 48.73 -4.58
N SER A 164 -30.53 47.73 -5.47
CA SER A 164 -31.36 47.75 -6.68
C SER A 164 -32.86 47.83 -6.34
N ASN A 165 -33.31 47.02 -5.37
CA ASN A 165 -34.69 47.04 -4.89
C ASN A 165 -35.06 48.41 -4.30
N ILE A 166 -34.19 49.01 -3.48
CA ILE A 166 -34.39 50.36 -2.93
C ILE A 166 -34.53 51.39 -4.05
N THR A 167 -33.69 51.32 -5.09
CA THR A 167 -33.75 52.24 -6.24
C THR A 167 -35.09 52.13 -6.98
N VAL A 168 -35.60 50.91 -7.17
CA VAL A 168 -36.92 50.69 -7.78
C VAL A 168 -38.04 51.23 -6.89
N VAL A 169 -37.96 51.00 -5.57
CA VAL A 169 -38.93 51.52 -4.60
C VAL A 169 -38.93 53.05 -4.62
N ASP A 170 -37.76 53.69 -4.58
CA ASP A 170 -37.62 55.15 -4.63
C ASP A 170 -38.25 55.74 -5.91
N SER A 171 -37.99 55.11 -7.06
CA SER A 171 -38.62 55.49 -8.34
C SER A 171 -40.15 55.35 -8.29
N LYS A 172 -40.67 54.25 -7.73
CA LYS A 172 -42.11 54.03 -7.57
C LYS A 172 -42.74 55.04 -6.61
N VAL A 173 -42.08 55.33 -5.49
CA VAL A 173 -42.52 56.33 -4.50
C VAL A 173 -42.55 57.72 -5.13
N THR A 174 -41.53 58.08 -5.91
CA THR A 174 -41.49 59.36 -6.64
C THR A 174 -42.65 59.48 -7.64
N LYS A 175 -42.88 58.43 -8.44
CA LYS A 175 -44.01 58.40 -9.39
C LYS A 175 -45.36 58.45 -8.68
N LEU A 176 -45.52 57.71 -7.59
CA LEU A 176 -46.74 57.72 -6.78
C LEU A 176 -46.97 59.11 -6.19
N SER A 177 -45.95 59.72 -5.58
CA SER A 177 -46.01 61.08 -5.04
C SER A 177 -46.44 62.10 -6.09
N GLY A 178 -45.85 62.05 -7.29
CA GLY A 178 -46.23 62.91 -8.41
C GLY A 178 -47.68 62.70 -8.84
N SER A 179 -48.10 61.45 -9.00
CA SER A 179 -49.47 61.09 -9.38
C SER A 179 -50.49 61.48 -8.32
N THR A 180 -50.20 61.25 -7.03
CA THR A 180 -51.04 61.62 -5.90
C THR A 180 -51.18 63.14 -5.81
N THR A 181 -50.09 63.89 -5.99
CA THR A 181 -50.13 65.36 -6.01
C THR A 181 -50.99 65.88 -7.15
N ALA A 182 -50.85 65.30 -8.35
CA ALA A 182 -51.65 65.67 -9.52
C ALA A 182 -53.14 65.36 -9.32
N GLN A 183 -53.46 64.15 -8.83
CA GLN A 183 -54.84 63.77 -8.53
C GLN A 183 -55.43 64.63 -7.42
N PHE A 184 -54.69 64.89 -6.34
CA PHE A 184 -55.12 65.76 -5.25
C PHE A 184 -55.44 67.16 -5.74
N ASN A 185 -54.59 67.75 -6.59
CA ASN A 185 -54.85 69.08 -7.15
C ASN A 185 -56.08 69.10 -8.06
N THR A 186 -56.26 68.09 -8.92
CA THR A 186 -57.46 67.96 -9.76
C THR A 186 -58.72 67.82 -8.90
N LEU A 187 -58.68 66.96 -7.89
CA LEU A 187 -59.80 66.73 -6.98
C LEU A 187 -60.10 67.99 -6.17
N ASN A 188 -59.08 68.66 -5.61
CA ASN A 188 -59.23 69.88 -4.84
C ASN A 188 -59.83 71.00 -5.70
N ASN A 189 -59.35 71.21 -6.93
CA ASN A 189 -59.91 72.21 -7.84
C ASN A 189 -61.37 71.89 -8.19
N GLY A 190 -61.68 70.63 -8.52
CA GLY A 190 -63.05 70.19 -8.75
C GLY A 190 -63.94 70.36 -7.52
N TYR A 191 -63.43 70.08 -6.31
CA TYR A 191 -64.17 70.33 -5.06
C TYR A 191 -64.43 71.81 -4.84
N GLN A 192 -63.46 72.69 -5.07
CA GLN A 192 -63.68 74.14 -4.90
C GLN A 192 -64.73 74.67 -5.89
N GLU A 193 -64.75 74.16 -7.12
CA GLU A 193 -65.75 74.52 -8.13
C GLU A 193 -67.15 74.01 -7.78
N VAL A 194 -67.26 72.76 -7.31
CA VAL A 194 -68.52 72.18 -6.82
C VAL A 194 -68.99 72.88 -5.55
N ILE A 195 -68.11 73.13 -4.57
CA ILE A 195 -68.45 73.86 -3.33
C ILE A 195 -68.96 75.25 -3.66
N SER A 196 -68.32 75.98 -4.58
CA SER A 196 -68.80 77.29 -5.03
C SER A 196 -70.18 77.22 -5.68
N THR A 197 -70.50 76.13 -6.39
CA THR A 197 -71.81 75.96 -7.05
C THR A 197 -72.89 75.54 -6.05
N VAL A 198 -72.58 74.59 -5.16
CA VAL A 198 -73.49 74.04 -4.15
C VAL A 198 -73.76 75.06 -3.04
N ASN A 199 -72.75 75.78 -2.55
CA ASN A 199 -72.94 76.80 -1.50
C ASN A 199 -73.92 77.90 -1.93
N ASN A 200 -74.12 78.10 -3.23
CA ASN A 200 -75.05 79.08 -3.79
C ASN A 200 -76.41 78.47 -4.16
N MET A 201 -76.67 77.20 -3.83
CA MET A 201 -77.93 76.50 -4.11
C MET A 201 -78.50 75.90 -2.82
N THR A 202 -79.72 76.29 -2.44
CA THR A 202 -80.50 75.55 -1.45
C THR A 202 -81.29 74.50 -2.23
N ILE A 203 -80.97 73.21 -2.09
CA ILE A 203 -81.79 72.13 -2.67
C ILE A 203 -82.24 71.22 -1.55
N SER A 204 -83.56 71.09 -1.44
CA SER A 204 -84.20 70.09 -0.59
C SER A 204 -85.08 69.22 -1.49
N ASN A 205 -84.79 67.92 -1.57
CA ASN A 205 -85.68 66.97 -2.25
C ASN A 205 -86.81 66.48 -1.32
N ARG A 206 -86.92 67.05 -0.12
CA ARG A 206 -87.95 66.68 0.83
C ARG A 206 -89.25 67.33 0.40
N ASN A 207 -90.20 66.52 -0.03
CA ASN A 207 -91.58 66.99 -0.15
C ASN A 207 -92.11 67.32 1.24
N LEU A 208 -92.37 68.60 1.50
CA LEU A 208 -92.91 69.03 2.78
C LEU A 208 -94.42 68.76 2.85
N ALA A 209 -95.10 68.54 1.73
CA ALA A 209 -96.51 68.19 1.70
C ALA A 209 -96.72 66.69 1.93
N LEU A 210 -97.63 66.39 2.87
CA LEU A 210 -97.99 65.02 3.24
C LEU A 210 -99.06 64.47 2.30
N GLY A 211 -99.03 63.16 2.05
CA GLY A 211 -100.09 62.46 1.33
C GLY A 211 -100.13 62.75 -0.18
N THR A 212 -99.06 63.31 -0.74
CA THR A 212 -98.98 63.74 -2.14
C THR A 212 -98.93 62.58 -3.14
N ALA A 213 -98.76 61.34 -2.67
CA ALA A 213 -98.98 60.14 -3.48
C ALA A 213 -100.44 59.99 -3.93
N THR A 214 -101.37 60.69 -3.27
CA THR A 214 -102.78 60.77 -3.68
C THR A 214 -103.07 62.12 -4.33
N ALA A 215 -103.63 62.11 -5.54
CA ALA A 215 -104.01 63.32 -6.27
C ALA A 215 -105.26 64.00 -5.67
N VAL A 216 -105.37 65.32 -5.80
CA VAL A 216 -106.54 66.10 -5.37
C VAL A 216 -107.41 66.44 -6.57
N THR A 217 -108.70 66.09 -6.52
CA THR A 217 -109.64 66.27 -7.63
C THR A 217 -110.82 67.17 -7.23
N MET A 218 -111.17 68.11 -8.11
CA MET A 218 -112.28 69.06 -7.99
C MET A 218 -113.20 68.99 -9.22
N THR A 219 -114.50 69.22 -9.07
CA THR A 219 -115.43 69.42 -10.19
C THR A 219 -115.67 70.91 -10.38
N GLY A 220 -115.31 71.49 -11.52
CA GLY A 220 -115.57 72.90 -11.85
C GLY A 220 -117.06 73.17 -12.03
N GLU A 221 -117.61 74.08 -11.22
CA GLU A 221 -119.04 74.39 -11.16
C GLU A 221 -119.42 75.68 -11.92
N ASN A 222 -118.51 76.20 -12.75
CA ASN A 222 -118.67 77.47 -13.49
C ASN A 222 -118.99 78.69 -12.59
N ARG A 223 -118.32 78.79 -11.45
CA ARG A 223 -118.40 79.94 -10.54
C ARG A 223 -117.02 80.44 -10.15
N SER A 224 -116.92 81.69 -9.71
CA SER A 224 -115.68 82.26 -9.20
C SER A 224 -115.38 81.77 -7.77
N ASN A 225 -114.09 81.69 -7.45
CA ASN A 225 -113.54 81.40 -6.12
C ASN A 225 -114.01 80.05 -5.54
N GLN A 226 -114.07 79.01 -6.37
CA GLN A 226 -114.35 77.65 -5.92
C GLN A 226 -113.06 77.02 -5.36
N VAL A 227 -113.05 76.61 -4.10
CA VAL A 227 -111.82 76.23 -3.38
C VAL A 227 -111.96 74.86 -2.71
N GLN A 228 -110.86 74.12 -2.62
CA GLN A 228 -110.78 72.85 -1.87
C GLN A 228 -109.43 72.74 -1.17
N VAL A 229 -109.41 72.38 0.11
CA VAL A 229 -108.16 72.12 0.84
C VAL A 229 -107.46 70.91 0.20
N ALA A 230 -106.19 71.04 -0.19
CA ALA A 230 -105.45 69.98 -0.87
C ALA A 230 -104.50 69.24 0.06
N TYR A 231 -103.34 69.83 0.33
CA TYR A 231 -102.29 69.18 1.10
C TYR A 231 -101.97 69.97 2.36
N LYS A 232 -101.77 69.24 3.45
CA LYS A 232 -101.17 69.76 4.68
C LYS A 232 -99.66 69.55 4.61
N PHE A 233 -98.91 70.49 5.18
CA PHE A 233 -97.48 70.33 5.31
C PHE A 233 -97.11 69.56 6.59
N SER A 234 -96.02 68.80 6.51
CA SER A 234 -95.41 68.05 7.62
C SER A 234 -95.05 68.95 8.80
N SER A 235 -94.83 70.25 8.56
CA SER A 235 -94.61 71.29 9.55
C SER A 235 -94.93 72.68 8.96
N VAL A 236 -94.90 73.74 9.78
CA VAL A 236 -95.05 75.14 9.33
C VAL A 236 -93.91 75.49 8.36
N ILE A 237 -94.23 76.07 7.21
CA ILE A 237 -93.25 76.73 6.32
C ILE A 237 -93.16 78.20 6.74
N PRO A 238 -92.02 78.68 7.27
CA PRO A 238 -91.91 80.04 7.82
C PRO A 238 -91.92 81.15 6.77
N LEU A 239 -92.26 82.38 7.17
CA LEU A 239 -92.03 83.63 6.42
C LEU A 239 -90.58 83.74 5.92
N GLY A 240 -90.40 84.16 4.66
CA GLY A 240 -89.09 84.40 4.06
C GLY A 240 -88.38 83.14 3.56
N THR A 241 -89.03 81.98 3.65
CA THR A 241 -88.50 80.71 3.14
C THR A 241 -88.58 80.70 1.62
N VAL A 242 -87.45 80.42 0.96
CA VAL A 242 -87.46 80.14 -0.48
C VAL A 242 -87.92 78.70 -0.67
N VAL A 243 -89.06 78.55 -1.34
CA VAL A 243 -89.61 77.25 -1.70
C VAL A 243 -89.79 77.13 -3.19
N THR A 244 -89.63 75.91 -3.70
CA THR A 244 -90.07 75.56 -5.05
C THR A 244 -91.25 74.62 -4.94
N VAL A 245 -92.34 75.01 -5.57
CA VAL A 245 -93.58 74.24 -5.67
C VAL A 245 -93.68 73.73 -7.10
N SER A 246 -93.82 72.42 -7.27
CA SER A 246 -94.03 71.77 -8.55
C SER A 246 -95.23 70.83 -8.47
N PHE A 247 -96.09 70.85 -9.50
CA PHE A 247 -97.26 69.97 -9.60
C PHE A 247 -97.79 69.93 -11.03
N ASP A 248 -98.59 68.90 -11.30
CA ASP A 248 -99.37 68.80 -12.53
C ASP A 248 -100.83 69.14 -12.25
N VAL A 249 -101.42 70.02 -13.06
CA VAL A 249 -102.86 70.30 -13.06
C VAL A 249 -103.46 69.84 -14.38
N SER A 250 -104.48 68.98 -14.31
CA SER A 250 -105.20 68.49 -15.48
C SER A 250 -106.65 68.92 -15.46
N SER A 251 -107.21 69.31 -16.61
CA SER A 251 -108.64 69.63 -16.77
C SER A 251 -109.27 68.85 -17.92
N SER A 252 -110.49 68.36 -17.70
CA SER A 252 -111.23 67.59 -18.72
C SER A 252 -111.87 68.45 -19.81
N THR A 253 -111.96 69.77 -19.63
CA THR A 253 -112.56 70.70 -20.61
C THR A 253 -111.62 71.82 -21.04
N GLY A 254 -110.66 72.20 -20.18
CA GLY A 254 -109.78 73.36 -20.39
C GLY A 254 -110.46 74.71 -20.24
N VAL A 255 -111.67 74.78 -19.68
CA VAL A 255 -112.40 76.04 -19.46
C VAL A 255 -112.19 76.51 -18.03
N GLY A 256 -111.93 77.82 -17.87
CA GLY A 256 -111.73 78.53 -16.59
C GLY A 256 -110.26 78.67 -16.18
N ASP A 257 -110.04 79.31 -15.03
CA ASP A 257 -108.71 79.54 -14.47
C ASP A 257 -108.45 78.68 -13.23
N PHE A 258 -107.20 78.30 -13.05
CA PHE A 258 -106.68 77.57 -11.89
C PHE A 258 -105.67 78.42 -11.15
N THR A 259 -105.83 78.48 -9.84
CA THR A 259 -104.90 79.13 -8.92
C THR A 259 -104.47 78.11 -7.86
N MET A 260 -103.17 77.91 -7.72
CA MET A 260 -102.63 77.28 -6.52
C MET A 260 -102.26 78.40 -5.55
N GLN A 261 -102.73 78.31 -4.32
CA GLN A 261 -102.48 79.32 -3.30
C GLN A 261 -102.30 78.69 -1.93
N PHE A 262 -101.50 79.34 -1.08
CA PHE A 262 -101.49 79.00 0.33
C PHE A 262 -102.83 79.36 0.99
N TYR A 263 -103.15 78.66 2.06
CA TYR A 263 -104.39 78.88 2.80
C TYR A 263 -104.23 80.01 3.82
N GLY A 264 -104.93 81.14 3.62
CA GLY A 264 -104.79 82.36 4.41
C GLY A 264 -105.82 82.56 5.54
N GLY A 265 -106.45 81.50 6.06
CA GLY A 265 -107.41 81.65 7.16
C GLY A 265 -107.57 80.40 8.02
N GLU A 266 -106.92 80.32 9.17
CA GLU A 266 -107.07 79.18 10.08
C GLU A 266 -108.31 79.31 11.00
N PRO A 267 -108.88 78.20 11.52
CA PRO A 267 -110.13 78.17 12.30
C PRO A 267 -110.11 78.91 13.66
N ASP A 268 -108.97 79.38 14.13
CA ASP A 268 -108.70 79.69 15.54
C ASP A 268 -108.06 81.08 15.80
N GLY A 269 -108.19 82.01 14.84
CA GLY A 269 -108.12 83.45 15.12
C GLY A 269 -106.75 84.07 15.43
N LYS A 270 -105.64 83.43 15.04
CA LYS A 270 -104.31 84.06 15.02
C LYS A 270 -103.88 84.43 13.58
N PRO A 271 -103.31 85.62 13.33
CA PRO A 271 -102.90 86.04 11.99
C PRO A 271 -101.52 85.46 11.70
N ALA A 272 -101.41 84.36 10.96
CA ALA A 272 -100.10 83.80 10.63
C ALA A 272 -99.89 83.50 9.13
N SER A 273 -100.96 83.25 8.37
CA SER A 273 -100.88 82.87 6.94
C SER A 273 -101.63 83.86 6.05
N SER A 274 -101.02 84.25 4.94
CA SER A 274 -101.61 85.08 3.89
C SER A 274 -102.22 84.21 2.77
N TRP A 275 -103.00 84.84 1.89
CA TRP A 275 -103.48 84.23 0.64
C TRP A 275 -102.47 84.35 -0.50
N GLN A 276 -101.19 84.06 -0.23
CA GLN A 276 -100.15 84.13 -1.25
C GLN A 276 -100.45 83.15 -2.39
N ILE A 277 -100.55 83.69 -3.59
CA ILE A 277 -100.69 82.94 -4.83
C ILE A 277 -99.35 82.29 -5.14
N ILE A 278 -99.35 80.97 -5.32
CA ILE A 278 -98.19 80.20 -5.77
C ILE A 278 -98.09 80.26 -7.29
N SER A 279 -99.21 80.05 -7.97
CA SER A 279 -99.27 80.08 -9.43
C SER A 279 -100.69 80.31 -9.91
N GLU A 280 -100.85 81.05 -10.99
CA GLU A 280 -102.12 81.24 -11.69
C GLU A 280 -101.97 80.88 -13.16
N CYS A 281 -102.95 80.17 -13.71
CA CYS A 281 -103.02 79.94 -15.14
C CYS A 281 -104.42 79.56 -15.60
N SER A 282 -104.71 79.87 -16.87
CA SER A 282 -105.86 79.28 -17.55
C SER A 282 -105.70 77.78 -17.70
N LEU A 283 -106.79 77.05 -17.48
CA LEU A 283 -106.85 75.61 -17.66
C LEU A 283 -106.67 75.26 -19.14
N VAL A 284 -106.13 74.08 -19.39
CA VAL A 284 -106.01 73.49 -20.73
C VAL A 284 -106.75 72.17 -20.77
N ASN A 285 -107.25 71.78 -21.94
CA ASN A 285 -107.83 70.45 -22.10
C ASN A 285 -106.68 69.43 -22.13
N GLY A 286 -106.45 68.75 -21.01
CA GLY A 286 -105.25 67.94 -20.75
C GLY A 286 -104.48 68.39 -19.50
N THR A 287 -103.23 67.94 -19.37
CA THR A 287 -102.36 68.22 -18.22
C THR A 287 -101.38 69.34 -18.51
N LYS A 288 -101.19 70.24 -17.54
CA LYS A 288 -100.16 71.27 -17.52
C LYS A 288 -99.29 71.09 -16.29
N HIS A 289 -97.98 71.02 -16.53
CA HIS A 289 -96.98 71.04 -15.47
C HIS A 289 -96.71 72.48 -15.03
N VAL A 290 -96.62 72.70 -13.72
CA VAL A 290 -96.36 73.99 -13.10
C VAL A 290 -95.22 73.85 -12.12
N SER A 291 -94.23 74.72 -12.24
CA SER A 291 -93.06 74.77 -11.37
C SER A 291 -92.74 76.22 -11.07
N VAL A 292 -92.79 76.60 -9.81
CA VAL A 292 -92.60 77.98 -9.36
C VAL A 292 -91.70 78.00 -8.14
N THR A 293 -90.61 78.76 -8.24
CA THR A 293 -89.81 79.16 -7.09
C THR A 293 -90.31 80.50 -6.58
N LEU A 294 -90.61 80.59 -5.29
CA LEU A 294 -91.09 81.79 -4.65
C LEU A 294 -90.52 81.90 -3.24
N THR A 295 -90.60 83.10 -2.67
CA THR A 295 -90.31 83.35 -1.25
C THR A 295 -91.62 83.55 -0.51
N THR A 296 -91.84 82.81 0.57
CA THR A 296 -93.06 82.90 1.36
C THR A 296 -93.21 84.29 1.98
N ASP A 297 -94.40 84.87 1.92
CA ASP A 297 -94.69 86.22 2.45
C ASP A 297 -95.28 86.22 3.87
N SER A 298 -95.50 85.02 4.44
CA SER A 298 -95.99 84.75 5.80
C SER A 298 -95.74 83.27 6.16
N ASP A 299 -96.21 82.82 7.33
CA ASP A 299 -96.09 81.40 7.74
C ASP A 299 -97.23 80.57 7.14
N HIS A 300 -96.93 79.46 6.47
CA HIS A 300 -97.92 78.64 5.76
C HIS A 300 -97.95 77.18 6.24
N LEU A 301 -99.15 76.59 6.37
CA LEU A 301 -99.37 75.21 6.83
C LEU A 301 -100.12 74.31 5.84
N HIS A 302 -100.82 74.94 4.91
CA HIS A 302 -101.70 74.27 3.97
C HIS A 302 -101.62 74.94 2.61
N VAL A 303 -101.82 74.15 1.58
CA VAL A 303 -102.02 74.62 0.22
C VAL A 303 -103.40 74.23 -0.26
N ARG A 304 -103.98 75.06 -1.13
CA ARG A 304 -105.24 74.73 -1.78
C ARG A 304 -105.28 75.16 -3.25
N PRO A 305 -105.89 74.35 -4.12
CA PRO A 305 -106.36 74.80 -5.41
C PRO A 305 -107.62 75.68 -5.27
N ARG A 306 -107.72 76.64 -6.19
CA ARG A 306 -108.87 77.49 -6.43
C ARG A 306 -109.18 77.47 -7.93
N LEU A 307 -110.46 77.36 -8.26
CA LEU A 307 -110.99 77.41 -9.61
C LEU A 307 -111.86 78.66 -9.78
N ASP A 308 -111.72 79.33 -10.91
CA ASP A 308 -112.55 80.45 -11.31
C ASP A 308 -113.20 80.17 -12.67
N PHE A 309 -114.53 80.10 -12.68
CA PHE A 309 -115.33 79.83 -13.88
C PHE A 309 -114.93 78.52 -14.60
N ALA A 310 -114.34 77.57 -13.87
CA ALA A 310 -113.90 76.31 -14.42
C ALA A 310 -115.08 75.34 -14.63
N THR A 311 -114.97 74.47 -15.64
CA THR A 311 -115.94 73.40 -15.89
C THR A 311 -115.27 72.04 -16.05
N GLY A 312 -116.00 70.96 -15.77
CA GLY A 312 -115.44 69.60 -15.83
C GLY A 312 -114.54 69.27 -14.65
N THR A 313 -113.80 68.17 -14.75
CA THR A 313 -112.95 67.68 -13.65
C THR A 313 -111.57 68.31 -13.72
N VAL A 314 -111.07 68.84 -12.60
CA VAL A 314 -109.72 69.37 -12.45
C VAL A 314 -108.96 68.56 -11.39
N THR A 315 -107.80 68.00 -11.75
CA THR A 315 -106.99 67.15 -10.86
C THR A 315 -105.59 67.71 -10.71
N VAL A 316 -105.13 67.85 -9.47
CA VAL A 316 -103.76 68.17 -9.07
C VAL A 316 -103.03 66.89 -8.68
N SER A 317 -101.93 66.56 -9.35
CA SER A 317 -101.08 65.39 -9.08
C SER A 317 -99.61 65.77 -9.02
N ASN A 318 -98.75 64.84 -8.58
CA ASN A 318 -97.30 65.05 -8.49
C ASN A 318 -96.92 66.31 -7.69
N PHE A 319 -97.73 66.67 -6.69
CA PHE A 319 -97.51 67.88 -5.90
C PHE A 319 -96.30 67.71 -4.99
N ILE A 320 -95.32 68.58 -5.15
CA ILE A 320 -94.18 68.74 -4.26
C ILE A 320 -94.01 70.21 -3.91
N ILE A 321 -93.79 70.46 -2.62
CA ILE A 321 -93.28 71.73 -2.14
C ILE A 321 -92.01 71.42 -1.35
N SER A 322 -90.93 72.12 -1.68
CA SER A 322 -89.62 71.89 -1.09
C SER A 322 -88.93 73.20 -0.76
N GLU A 323 -88.12 73.24 0.29
CA GLU A 323 -87.20 74.35 0.58
C GLU A 323 -86.01 74.30 -0.39
N SER A 324 -86.32 74.51 -1.66
CA SER A 324 -85.38 74.44 -2.77
C SER A 324 -85.46 75.71 -3.60
N SER A 325 -84.32 76.17 -4.10
CA SER A 325 -84.19 77.27 -5.04
C SER A 325 -84.31 76.81 -6.50
N LYS A 326 -84.59 75.52 -6.74
CA LYS A 326 -84.88 74.92 -8.05
C LYS A 326 -85.92 73.81 -7.91
N GLU A 327 -86.54 73.46 -9.03
CA GLU A 327 -87.44 72.31 -9.09
C GLU A 327 -86.73 71.01 -8.73
N VAL A 328 -87.45 70.17 -8.00
CA VAL A 328 -87.05 68.81 -7.64
C VAL A 328 -88.14 67.86 -8.12
N ASN A 329 -87.76 66.66 -8.54
CA ASN A 329 -88.73 65.64 -8.95
C ASN A 329 -89.66 65.31 -7.79
N TRP A 330 -90.93 65.06 -8.10
CA TRP A 330 -91.87 64.60 -7.09
C TRP A 330 -91.36 63.31 -6.42
N THR A 331 -91.31 63.34 -5.10
CA THR A 331 -91.26 62.15 -4.24
C THR A 331 -92.37 62.28 -3.20
N PRO A 332 -92.89 61.17 -2.65
CA PRO A 332 -93.68 61.26 -1.43
C PRO A 332 -92.82 61.85 -0.30
N ALA A 333 -93.46 62.28 0.79
CA ALA A 333 -92.71 62.76 1.94
C ALA A 333 -91.85 61.59 2.49
N PRO A 334 -90.59 61.79 2.93
CA PRO A 334 -89.78 60.71 3.53
C PRO A 334 -90.49 59.96 4.66
N GLU A 335 -91.43 60.65 5.33
CA GLU A 335 -92.37 60.10 6.29
C GLU A 335 -93.24 58.95 5.74
N ASP A 336 -93.20 58.67 4.43
CA ASP A 336 -94.00 57.68 3.71
C ASP A 336 -93.21 56.39 3.24
N LEU A 337 -91.88 56.18 3.44
CA LEU A 337 -91.05 55.28 2.56
C LEU A 337 -90.11 54.12 3.08
N ALA A 338 -89.97 53.67 4.33
CA ALA A 338 -88.84 52.76 4.70
C ALA A 338 -89.03 51.19 4.51
N SER A 339 -88.09 50.43 3.87
CA SER A 339 -87.86 48.94 4.03
C SER A 339 -86.50 48.29 3.48
N GLN A 340 -86.28 46.96 3.71
CA GLN A 340 -85.05 46.16 4.01
C GLN A 340 -84.19 45.53 2.84
N THR A 341 -83.87 46.22 1.74
CA THR A 341 -83.23 45.57 0.55
C THR A 341 -81.69 45.72 0.44
N ASP A 342 -81.03 46.52 1.28
CA ASP A 342 -79.61 46.91 1.11
C ASP A 342 -78.55 45.83 1.46
N ILE A 343 -78.95 44.63 1.89
CA ILE A 343 -78.03 43.64 2.48
C ILE A 343 -77.39 42.68 1.44
N THR A 344 -77.94 42.51 0.22
CA THR A 344 -77.53 41.42 -0.69
C THR A 344 -76.32 41.70 -1.60
N ALA A 345 -75.89 42.96 -1.79
CA ALA A 345 -74.83 43.32 -2.74
C ALA A 345 -73.38 42.93 -2.32
N SER A 346 -73.15 42.57 -1.05
CA SER A 346 -71.80 42.47 -0.48
C SER A 346 -71.08 41.12 -0.69
N ILE A 347 -71.74 40.07 -1.20
CA ILE A 347 -71.19 38.69 -1.22
C ILE A 347 -70.39 38.33 -2.49
N ASN A 348 -70.64 38.97 -3.64
CA ASN A 348 -70.08 38.54 -4.94
C ASN A 348 -68.66 39.06 -5.29
N ASN A 349 -67.97 39.75 -4.37
CA ASN A 349 -66.70 40.44 -4.66
C ASN A 349 -65.42 39.81 -4.05
N ILE A 350 -65.38 38.50 -3.76
CA ILE A 350 -64.18 37.86 -3.19
C ILE A 350 -63.33 37.15 -4.27
N HIS A 351 -62.10 37.64 -4.54
CA HIS A 351 -61.08 37.02 -5.44
C HIS A 351 -59.83 36.54 -4.65
N LEU A 352 -59.23 35.39 -5.04
CA LEU A 352 -57.96 34.85 -4.50
C LEU A 352 -56.80 34.87 -5.53
N GLY A 353 -56.66 35.97 -6.29
CA GLY A 353 -55.50 36.21 -7.15
C GLY A 353 -54.74 37.44 -6.65
N VAL A 354 -53.43 37.31 -6.41
CA VAL A 354 -52.60 38.46 -6.08
C VAL A 354 -52.17 39.13 -7.38
N LYS A 355 -52.64 40.35 -7.59
CA LYS A 355 -52.12 41.23 -8.63
C LYS A 355 -50.86 41.88 -8.07
N ASN A 356 -49.72 41.55 -8.66
CA ASN A 356 -48.47 42.15 -8.23
C ASN A 356 -48.47 43.64 -8.62
N ALA A 357 -47.66 44.43 -7.91
CA ALA A 357 -47.58 45.88 -8.10
C ALA A 357 -47.05 46.31 -9.50
N ASP A 358 -46.61 45.36 -10.34
CA ASP A 358 -46.18 45.55 -11.72
C ASP A 358 -47.28 45.22 -12.75
N SER A 359 -48.51 44.95 -12.30
CA SER A 359 -49.65 44.52 -13.12
C SER A 359 -49.55 43.10 -13.68
N SER A 360 -48.54 42.31 -13.31
CA SER A 360 -48.54 40.87 -13.54
C SER A 360 -49.53 40.18 -12.58
N THR A 361 -50.19 39.14 -13.05
CA THR A 361 -51.05 38.29 -12.24
C THR A 361 -50.34 36.96 -12.02
N ALA A 362 -50.04 36.63 -10.76
CA ALA A 362 -49.66 35.26 -10.41
C ALA A 362 -50.94 34.42 -10.38
N THR A 363 -51.25 33.78 -11.50
CA THR A 363 -52.38 32.83 -11.60
C THR A 363 -51.92 31.46 -11.16
N PHE A 364 -52.58 30.89 -10.15
CA PHE A 364 -52.48 29.46 -9.87
C PHE A 364 -53.28 28.72 -10.96
N ASN A 365 -52.61 28.30 -12.04
CA ASN A 365 -53.25 27.62 -13.17
C ASN A 365 -53.15 26.10 -12.97
N MET A 366 -54.17 25.51 -12.34
CA MET A 366 -54.37 24.07 -12.30
C MET A 366 -55.29 23.66 -13.45
N ASN A 367 -54.87 22.70 -14.27
CA ASN A 367 -55.78 21.96 -15.15
C ASN A 367 -55.85 20.48 -14.71
N SER A 368 -56.62 19.64 -15.41
CA SER A 368 -56.81 18.24 -15.03
C SER A 368 -55.53 17.40 -15.07
N ASP A 369 -54.50 17.86 -15.78
CA ASP A 369 -53.36 17.04 -16.17
C ASP A 369 -52.02 17.58 -15.65
N THR A 370 -51.94 18.90 -15.42
CA THR A 370 -50.67 19.59 -15.10
C THR A 370 -50.86 20.75 -14.14
N ILE A 371 -49.81 20.98 -13.37
CA ILE A 371 -49.57 22.22 -12.62
C ILE A 371 -48.27 22.80 -13.17
N LEU A 372 -48.33 23.97 -13.80
CA LEU A 372 -47.13 24.68 -14.26
C LEU A 372 -46.59 25.53 -13.11
N LEU A 373 -45.43 25.16 -12.59
CA LEU A 373 -44.69 25.91 -11.58
C LEU A 373 -43.46 26.55 -12.21
N ASP A 374 -43.64 27.71 -12.85
CA ASP A 374 -42.54 28.50 -13.38
C ASP A 374 -42.09 29.53 -12.35
N ALA A 375 -41.16 29.11 -11.48
CA ALA A 375 -40.62 29.95 -10.41
C ALA A 375 -39.14 29.69 -10.21
N ASN A 376 -38.39 30.75 -9.89
CA ASN A 376 -36.97 30.67 -9.55
C ASN A 376 -36.69 29.76 -8.34
N LYS A 377 -37.68 29.59 -7.45
CA LYS A 377 -37.58 28.75 -6.27
C LYS A 377 -38.91 28.06 -6.03
N ILE A 378 -38.88 26.73 -6.01
CA ILE A 378 -39.99 25.88 -5.58
C ILE A 378 -39.54 25.21 -4.28
N ILE A 379 -40.28 25.43 -3.19
CA ILE A 379 -40.01 24.85 -1.89
C ILE A 379 -41.11 23.85 -1.58
N PHE A 380 -40.76 22.58 -1.45
CA PHE A 380 -41.64 21.58 -0.86
C PHE A 380 -41.30 21.46 0.63
N SER A 381 -42.17 21.98 1.49
CA SER A 381 -41.98 21.88 2.95
C SER A 381 -42.48 20.52 3.43
N GLY A 382 -41.60 19.52 3.49
CA GLY A 382 -41.90 18.18 4.02
C GLY A 382 -41.25 17.05 3.22
N ASN A 383 -41.61 15.80 3.56
CA ASN A 383 -41.21 14.63 2.79
C ASN A 383 -41.95 14.63 1.45
N THR A 384 -41.20 14.66 0.35
CA THR A 384 -41.75 14.68 -1.01
C THR A 384 -41.49 13.34 -1.69
N SER A 385 -42.55 12.70 -2.20
CA SER A 385 -42.44 11.50 -3.04
C SER A 385 -42.77 11.87 -4.48
N ILE A 386 -41.91 11.49 -5.42
CA ILE A 386 -42.11 11.73 -6.85
C ILE A 386 -42.25 10.36 -7.52
N LEU A 387 -43.45 10.03 -7.97
CA LEU A 387 -43.71 8.82 -8.74
C LEU A 387 -43.26 9.02 -10.19
N ASP A 388 -42.45 8.11 -10.72
CA ASP A 388 -41.99 8.09 -12.13
C ASP A 388 -41.31 9.39 -12.63
N GLY A 389 -40.64 10.11 -11.74
CA GLY A 389 -39.95 11.36 -12.06
C GLY A 389 -38.76 11.16 -13.00
N THR A 390 -38.80 11.76 -14.18
CA THR A 390 -37.64 11.86 -15.09
C THR A 390 -36.93 13.19 -14.86
N ILE A 391 -35.69 13.16 -14.39
CA ILE A 391 -34.87 14.36 -14.15
C ILE A 391 -33.65 14.32 -15.07
N GLY A 392 -33.55 15.25 -16.02
CA GLY A 392 -32.45 15.27 -16.98
C GLY A 392 -31.08 15.59 -16.34
N THR A 393 -31.04 16.59 -15.45
CA THR A 393 -29.85 16.91 -14.66
C THR A 393 -30.28 17.32 -13.25
N ALA A 394 -29.55 16.86 -12.23
CA ALA A 394 -29.73 17.26 -10.85
C ALA A 394 -28.37 17.66 -10.27
N LYS A 395 -28.29 18.84 -9.64
CA LYS A 395 -27.13 19.26 -8.86
C LYS A 395 -27.52 19.18 -7.38
N ILE A 396 -27.05 18.14 -6.69
CA ILE A 396 -27.36 17.90 -5.28
C ILE A 396 -26.05 18.01 -4.50
N ALA A 397 -25.98 18.93 -3.53
CA ALA A 397 -24.77 19.14 -2.74
C ALA A 397 -24.54 18.00 -1.73
N ASN A 398 -25.61 17.55 -1.06
CA ASN A 398 -25.58 16.49 -0.06
C ASN A 398 -26.77 15.55 -0.29
N ALA A 399 -26.52 14.36 -0.83
CA ALA A 399 -27.52 13.32 -1.01
C ALA A 399 -27.20 12.13 -0.11
N ALA A 400 -28.15 11.72 0.74
CA ALA A 400 -28.12 10.41 1.39
C ALA A 400 -28.98 9.45 0.56
N ILE A 401 -28.36 8.45 -0.06
CA ILE A 401 -29.03 7.45 -0.90
C ILE A 401 -28.87 6.10 -0.22
N ASN A 402 -29.98 5.53 0.27
CA ASN A 402 -29.96 4.22 0.93
C ASN A 402 -29.95 3.07 -0.07
N ASP A 403 -30.68 3.20 -1.18
CA ASP A 403 -30.71 2.24 -2.27
C ASP A 403 -30.91 2.99 -3.60
N ALA A 404 -30.10 2.68 -4.60
CA ALA A 404 -30.23 3.22 -5.95
C ALA A 404 -29.82 2.17 -6.98
N LYS A 405 -30.70 1.94 -7.96
CA LYS A 405 -30.37 1.18 -9.16
C LYS A 405 -29.74 2.13 -10.19
N ILE A 406 -28.42 2.12 -10.30
CA ILE A 406 -27.68 2.94 -11.25
C ILE A 406 -27.28 2.06 -12.44
N SER A 407 -27.89 2.31 -13.61
CA SER A 407 -27.59 1.49 -14.80
C SER A 407 -26.18 1.68 -15.33
N ASN A 408 -25.65 2.91 -15.30
CA ASN A 408 -24.30 3.24 -15.73
C ASN A 408 -23.75 4.33 -14.82
N LEU A 409 -22.56 4.09 -14.27
CA LEU A 409 -21.82 5.07 -13.48
C LEU A 409 -20.42 5.17 -14.07
N ASN A 410 -19.96 6.39 -14.35
CA ASN A 410 -18.59 6.60 -14.76
C ASN A 410 -17.68 6.55 -13.52
N GLY A 411 -16.83 5.54 -13.43
CA GLY A 411 -15.89 5.35 -12.31
C GLY A 411 -15.00 6.55 -12.03
N ASN A 412 -14.64 7.36 -13.04
CA ASN A 412 -13.85 8.59 -12.86
C ASN A 412 -14.59 9.67 -12.04
N LYS A 413 -15.90 9.51 -11.82
CA LYS A 413 -16.72 10.39 -10.98
C LYS A 413 -16.84 9.88 -9.54
N ILE A 414 -16.34 8.67 -9.24
CA ILE A 414 -16.31 8.12 -7.89
C ILE A 414 -15.02 8.59 -7.20
N VAL A 415 -15.16 9.62 -6.37
CA VAL A 415 -14.10 10.07 -5.44
C VAL A 415 -14.55 9.68 -4.04
N ALA A 416 -14.34 8.42 -3.68
CA ALA A 416 -14.79 7.84 -2.41
C ALA A 416 -13.60 7.57 -1.48
N GLY A 417 -13.79 7.77 -0.17
CA GLY A 417 -12.79 7.37 0.84
C GLY A 417 -12.66 5.85 0.98
N SER A 418 -13.75 5.11 0.77
CA SER A 418 -13.78 3.65 0.72
C SER A 418 -14.94 3.14 -0.14
N ILE A 419 -14.79 1.93 -0.68
CA ILE A 419 -15.86 1.19 -1.37
C ILE A 419 -15.96 -0.16 -0.69
N THR A 420 -17.05 -0.38 0.05
CA THR A 420 -17.36 -1.68 0.67
C THR A 420 -18.32 -2.41 -0.25
N ALA A 421 -17.86 -3.48 -0.89
CA ALA A 421 -18.67 -4.32 -1.79
C ALA A 421 -18.27 -5.79 -1.64
N GLU A 422 -19.22 -6.71 -1.84
CA GLU A 422 -18.91 -8.14 -1.92
C GLU A 422 -18.10 -8.49 -3.17
N GLN A 423 -18.32 -7.76 -4.27
CA GLN A 423 -17.64 -7.93 -5.55
C GLN A 423 -17.33 -6.58 -6.18
N LEU A 424 -16.09 -6.41 -6.63
CA LEU A 424 -15.65 -5.31 -7.49
C LEU A 424 -15.20 -5.90 -8.82
N ASN A 425 -16.01 -5.76 -9.86
CA ASN A 425 -15.67 -6.19 -11.21
C ASN A 425 -15.03 -5.01 -11.97
N ALA A 426 -13.71 -4.98 -12.02
CA ALA A 426 -12.92 -3.95 -12.71
C ALA A 426 -11.91 -4.60 -13.64
N ASN A 427 -11.63 -3.97 -14.78
CA ASN A 427 -10.60 -4.44 -15.70
C ASN A 427 -9.21 -4.33 -15.06
N ASP A 428 -8.93 -3.20 -14.42
CA ASP A 428 -7.67 -2.92 -13.74
C ASP A 428 -7.94 -2.46 -12.30
N ILE A 429 -7.12 -2.94 -11.36
CA ILE A 429 -7.08 -2.46 -9.98
C ILE A 429 -5.67 -1.93 -9.73
N ILE A 430 -5.53 -0.61 -9.72
CA ILE A 430 -4.26 0.06 -9.41
C ILE A 430 -4.32 0.46 -7.94
N ALA A 431 -3.59 -0.26 -7.08
CA ALA A 431 -3.55 -0.03 -5.65
C ALA A 431 -2.11 -0.09 -5.14
N ASN A 432 -1.81 0.68 -4.10
CA ASN A 432 -0.52 0.60 -3.41
C ASN A 432 -0.34 -0.77 -2.74
N VAL A 433 -1.43 -1.29 -2.15
CA VAL A 433 -1.46 -2.59 -1.48
C VAL A 433 -2.76 -3.30 -1.86
N ILE A 434 -2.64 -4.57 -2.25
CA ILE A 434 -3.78 -5.49 -2.44
C ILE A 434 -3.69 -6.54 -1.33
N ASN A 435 -4.47 -6.36 -0.26
CA ASN A 435 -4.51 -7.31 0.86
C ASN A 435 -5.69 -8.29 0.66
N GLY A 436 -5.55 -9.18 -0.33
CA GLY A 436 -6.55 -10.20 -0.63
C GLY A 436 -6.23 -11.52 0.07
N LYS A 437 -7.25 -12.22 0.58
CA LYS A 437 -7.12 -13.63 1.01
C LYS A 437 -6.63 -14.53 -0.13
N THR A 438 -7.03 -14.19 -1.36
CA THR A 438 -6.65 -14.89 -2.59
C THR A 438 -6.42 -13.86 -3.67
N ILE A 439 -5.29 -13.94 -4.37
CA ILE A 439 -4.94 -13.11 -5.52
C ILE A 439 -4.73 -14.06 -6.71
N ASN A 440 -5.72 -14.15 -7.60
CA ASN A 440 -5.67 -15.01 -8.79
C ASN A 440 -5.13 -14.24 -10.00
N GLY A 441 -3.82 -13.98 -10.01
CA GLY A 441 -3.15 -13.38 -11.16
C GLY A 441 -2.61 -14.46 -12.12
N ILE A 442 -2.78 -14.27 -13.44
CA ILE A 442 -2.09 -15.10 -14.45
C ILE A 442 -0.57 -14.91 -14.36
N THR A 443 -0.13 -13.69 -14.04
CA THR A 443 1.29 -13.34 -13.88
C THR A 443 1.41 -12.34 -12.73
N ILE A 444 2.35 -12.59 -11.82
CA ILE A 444 2.71 -11.67 -10.73
C ILE A 444 4.12 -11.15 -11.03
N THR A 445 4.20 -9.90 -11.50
CA THR A 445 5.48 -9.23 -11.74
C THR A 445 5.81 -8.35 -10.54
N THR A 446 6.81 -8.74 -9.76
CA THR A 446 7.30 -7.97 -8.60
C THR A 446 8.82 -8.01 -8.55
N PRO A 447 9.51 -6.92 -8.15
CA PRO A 447 10.94 -6.96 -7.92
C PRO A 447 11.33 -8.00 -6.86
N ASN A 448 10.46 -8.21 -5.86
CA ASN A 448 10.64 -9.19 -4.79
C ASN A 448 9.31 -9.91 -4.53
N LEU A 449 9.30 -11.24 -4.67
CA LEU A 449 8.18 -12.08 -4.24
C LEU A 449 8.52 -12.70 -2.88
N GLN A 450 7.92 -12.20 -1.81
CA GLN A 450 8.09 -12.75 -0.45
C GLN A 450 6.92 -13.66 -0.10
N LEU A 451 7.19 -14.97 -0.05
CA LEU A 451 6.19 -16.00 0.28
C LEU A 451 6.02 -16.20 1.80
N GLY A 452 6.94 -15.67 2.62
CA GLY A 452 6.98 -15.94 4.07
C GLY A 452 7.43 -17.37 4.39
N THR A 453 7.47 -17.73 5.68
CA THR A 453 7.94 -19.07 6.14
C THR A 453 7.02 -20.23 5.73
N ASN A 454 5.74 -19.94 5.45
CA ASN A 454 4.72 -20.91 5.07
C ASN A 454 4.26 -20.80 3.63
N GLY A 455 4.79 -19.85 2.84
CA GLY A 455 4.35 -19.71 1.47
C GLY A 455 4.93 -20.81 0.59
N ILE A 456 4.06 -21.37 -0.24
CA ILE A 456 4.37 -22.50 -1.12
C ILE A 456 4.30 -21.97 -2.55
N LEU A 457 5.42 -22.06 -3.28
CA LEU A 457 5.39 -22.03 -4.74
C LEU A 457 5.28 -23.49 -5.17
N SER A 458 4.29 -23.84 -5.99
CA SER A 458 4.12 -25.21 -6.51
C SER A 458 3.83 -25.13 -8.00
N GLU A 459 4.69 -25.75 -8.81
CA GLU A 459 4.52 -25.81 -10.26
C GLU A 459 4.77 -27.22 -10.78
N ASP A 460 4.02 -27.62 -11.80
CA ASP A 460 4.28 -28.85 -12.54
C ASP A 460 5.39 -28.59 -13.55
N TRP A 461 6.41 -29.45 -13.57
CA TRP A 461 7.45 -29.43 -14.57
C TRP A 461 7.29 -30.61 -15.53
N SER A 462 7.67 -30.38 -16.79
CA SER A 462 7.73 -31.39 -17.84
C SER A 462 9.04 -31.27 -18.58
N LEU A 463 9.76 -32.38 -18.69
CA LEU A 463 11.05 -32.48 -19.35
C LEU A 463 10.95 -33.49 -20.49
N ASN A 464 11.28 -33.06 -21.70
CA ASN A 464 11.41 -33.96 -22.84
C ASN A 464 12.60 -33.50 -23.70
N GLN A 465 13.78 -34.01 -23.38
CA GLN A 465 15.01 -33.62 -24.06
C GLN A 465 15.10 -34.25 -25.45
N ALA A 466 15.76 -33.55 -26.37
CA ALA A 466 16.03 -34.06 -27.71
C ALA A 466 16.83 -35.37 -27.64
N THR A 467 16.39 -36.38 -28.38
CA THR A 467 16.97 -37.74 -28.37
C THR A 467 18.38 -37.82 -28.97
N SER A 468 18.84 -36.76 -29.63
CA SER A 468 20.19 -36.62 -30.18
C SER A 468 21.25 -36.26 -29.13
N LEU A 469 20.85 -35.85 -27.93
CA LEU A 469 21.78 -35.56 -26.84
C LEU A 469 22.38 -36.86 -26.29
N PHE A 470 23.63 -36.81 -25.83
CA PHE A 470 24.23 -37.92 -25.09
C PHE A 470 23.46 -38.11 -23.77
N ASN A 471 22.84 -39.29 -23.59
CA ASN A 471 21.98 -39.65 -22.45
C ASN A 471 20.83 -38.65 -22.19
N PRO A 472 19.86 -38.54 -23.11
CA PRO A 472 18.76 -37.61 -22.98
C PRO A 472 17.83 -38.07 -21.86
N LYS A 473 17.06 -37.13 -21.29
CA LYS A 473 16.09 -37.39 -20.22
C LYS A 473 14.67 -37.03 -20.64
N LYS A 474 13.71 -37.77 -20.11
CA LYS A 474 12.27 -37.48 -20.23
C LYS A 474 11.59 -37.71 -18.89
N GLY A 475 10.74 -36.81 -18.46
CA GLY A 475 10.07 -36.92 -17.17
C GLY A 475 9.08 -35.81 -16.92
N SER A 476 8.36 -35.92 -15.82
CA SER A 476 7.46 -34.89 -15.33
C SER A 476 7.28 -35.02 -13.82
N GLY A 477 6.88 -33.94 -13.18
CA GLY A 477 6.67 -33.93 -11.73
C GLY A 477 6.27 -32.55 -11.22
N THR A 478 6.47 -32.34 -9.93
CA THR A 478 6.22 -31.09 -9.22
C THR A 478 7.52 -30.49 -8.71
N MET A 479 7.60 -29.17 -8.72
CA MET A 479 8.62 -28.39 -8.02
C MET A 479 7.91 -27.54 -6.97
N THR A 480 8.46 -27.55 -5.75
CA THR A 480 7.95 -26.77 -4.64
C THR A 480 9.04 -25.93 -3.99
N LEU A 481 8.73 -24.70 -3.62
CA LEU A 481 9.51 -23.92 -2.67
C LEU A 481 8.75 -23.89 -1.35
N THR A 482 9.23 -24.60 -0.33
CA THR A 482 8.58 -24.64 0.99
C THR A 482 9.64 -24.55 2.09
N GLN A 483 9.39 -23.73 3.12
CA GLN A 483 10.28 -23.59 4.28
C GLN A 483 11.76 -23.27 3.92
N GLY A 484 12.00 -22.56 2.81
CA GLY A 484 13.34 -22.21 2.33
C GLY A 484 14.07 -23.32 1.55
N LEU A 485 13.38 -24.42 1.23
CA LEU A 485 13.90 -25.52 0.42
C LEU A 485 13.25 -25.52 -0.97
N LEU A 486 14.07 -25.55 -2.03
CA LEU A 486 13.60 -25.86 -3.37
C LEU A 486 13.65 -27.39 -3.56
N ALA A 487 12.47 -28.02 -3.62
CA ALA A 487 12.33 -29.46 -3.71
C ALA A 487 11.59 -29.86 -4.99
N THR A 488 12.11 -30.84 -5.74
CA THR A 488 11.42 -31.44 -6.88
C THR A 488 11.07 -32.89 -6.58
N SER A 489 9.95 -33.36 -7.12
CA SER A 489 9.57 -34.77 -7.09
C SER A 489 8.90 -35.15 -8.41
N GLY A 490 9.07 -36.39 -8.86
CA GLY A 490 8.41 -36.84 -10.07
C GLY A 490 8.99 -38.12 -10.63
N THR A 491 8.82 -38.33 -11.93
CA THR A 491 9.35 -39.50 -12.64
C THR A 491 10.32 -39.10 -13.73
N LEU A 492 11.38 -39.88 -13.92
CA LEU A 492 12.41 -39.63 -14.92
C LEU A 492 12.88 -40.92 -15.60
N SER A 493 12.83 -40.93 -16.94
CA SER A 493 13.55 -41.87 -17.80
C SER A 493 14.88 -41.24 -18.23
N ARG A 494 15.95 -42.04 -18.27
CA ARG A 494 17.35 -41.59 -18.31
C ARG A 494 18.04 -41.77 -19.65
N TRP A 495 17.51 -42.66 -20.50
CA TRP A 495 18.15 -43.02 -21.76
C TRP A 495 17.12 -43.21 -22.86
N TRP A 496 17.52 -42.84 -24.06
CA TRP A 496 16.83 -43.14 -25.30
C TRP A 496 17.57 -44.25 -26.05
N SER A 497 16.84 -45.18 -26.67
CA SER A 497 17.42 -46.13 -27.63
C SER A 497 16.97 -45.81 -29.05
N ASN A 498 17.96 -45.58 -29.92
CA ASN A 498 17.75 -45.41 -31.36
C ASN A 498 17.25 -46.71 -32.01
N ASP A 499 17.68 -47.87 -31.50
CA ASP A 499 17.40 -49.17 -32.11
C ASP A 499 15.98 -49.70 -31.82
N GLY A 500 15.16 -48.95 -31.09
CA GLY A 500 13.79 -49.34 -30.78
C GLY A 500 12.78 -48.20 -30.64
N GLY A 501 13.21 -46.95 -30.46
CA GLY A 501 12.27 -45.84 -30.29
C GLY A 501 11.64 -45.77 -28.89
N TYR A 502 12.33 -46.23 -27.86
CA TYR A 502 11.83 -46.29 -26.48
C TYR A 502 12.76 -45.59 -25.49
N TRP A 503 12.15 -45.15 -24.38
CA TRP A 503 12.86 -44.59 -23.22
C TRP A 503 13.15 -45.70 -22.19
N TYR A 504 14.26 -45.57 -21.47
CA TYR A 504 14.66 -46.53 -20.43
C TYR A 504 14.75 -45.87 -19.05
N GLY A 505 14.31 -46.61 -18.05
CA GLY A 505 14.58 -46.37 -16.63
C GLY A 505 15.72 -47.28 -16.13
N ILE A 506 16.02 -47.16 -14.85
CA ILE A 506 17.02 -47.95 -14.13
C ILE A 506 16.28 -48.98 -13.26
N GLY A 507 16.59 -50.26 -13.42
CA GLY A 507 16.09 -51.32 -12.55
C GLY A 507 16.75 -51.26 -11.18
N ASP A 508 16.16 -51.93 -10.19
CA ASP A 508 16.68 -51.96 -8.82
C ASP A 508 18.10 -52.58 -8.75
N ASP A 509 18.47 -53.40 -9.73
CA ASP A 509 19.79 -54.00 -9.93
C ASP A 509 20.73 -53.16 -10.81
N GLY A 510 20.31 -51.97 -11.22
CA GLY A 510 21.05 -51.09 -12.14
C GLY A 510 20.85 -51.42 -13.63
N SER A 511 20.04 -52.42 -13.98
CA SER A 511 19.77 -52.78 -15.38
C SER A 511 18.95 -51.71 -16.12
N LYS A 512 18.99 -51.73 -17.46
CA LYS A 512 18.15 -50.84 -18.29
C LYS A 512 16.74 -51.44 -18.42
N ILE A 513 15.72 -50.74 -17.91
CA ILE A 513 14.32 -51.18 -18.01
C ILE A 513 13.63 -50.45 -19.16
N LYS A 514 13.26 -51.19 -20.21
CA LYS A 514 12.53 -50.67 -21.38
C LYS A 514 11.18 -50.09 -20.94
N ASN A 515 10.86 -48.88 -21.43
CA ASN A 515 9.70 -48.09 -21.00
C ASN A 515 9.63 -47.86 -19.48
N GLY A 516 10.77 -47.99 -18.79
CA GLY A 516 10.88 -47.72 -17.37
C GLY A 516 11.01 -46.22 -17.09
N SER A 517 10.57 -45.83 -15.89
CA SER A 517 10.88 -44.54 -15.28
C SER A 517 11.16 -44.77 -13.80
N ASN A 518 12.02 -43.94 -13.22
CA ASN A 518 12.28 -43.98 -11.79
C ASN A 518 11.61 -42.79 -11.11
N GLN A 519 11.18 -42.97 -9.87
CA GLN A 519 10.88 -41.84 -9.01
C GLN A 519 12.18 -41.06 -8.75
N VAL A 520 12.07 -39.74 -8.80
CA VAL A 520 13.18 -38.82 -8.54
C VAL A 520 12.79 -37.82 -7.47
N GLY A 521 13.78 -37.35 -6.73
CA GLY A 521 13.57 -36.33 -5.71
C GLY A 521 14.85 -35.53 -5.47
N ASP A 522 14.80 -34.25 -5.77
CA ASP A 522 15.94 -33.34 -5.60
C ASP A 522 15.61 -32.25 -4.58
N ASN A 523 16.59 -31.87 -3.77
CA ASN A 523 16.46 -30.85 -2.73
C ASN A 523 17.65 -29.89 -2.82
N TYR A 524 17.39 -28.59 -2.87
CA TYR A 524 18.40 -27.53 -2.85
C TYR A 524 18.09 -26.57 -1.70
N GLY A 525 18.98 -26.56 -0.71
CA GLY A 525 18.85 -25.75 0.50
C GLY A 525 20.15 -25.01 0.81
N ALA A 526 20.11 -24.16 1.84
CA ALA A 526 21.31 -23.50 2.32
C ALA A 526 22.35 -24.53 2.77
N GLY A 527 23.51 -24.55 2.08
CA GLY A 527 24.63 -25.40 2.43
C GLY A 527 24.60 -26.81 1.85
N TYR A 528 23.56 -27.22 1.10
CA TYR A 528 23.55 -28.54 0.46
C TYR A 528 22.72 -28.63 -0.83
N ALA A 529 23.08 -29.59 -1.68
CA ALA A 529 22.26 -30.06 -2.79
C ALA A 529 22.20 -31.58 -2.78
N GLN A 530 21.01 -32.13 -3.03
CA GLN A 530 20.73 -33.55 -2.99
C GLN A 530 19.93 -33.96 -4.22
N HIS A 531 20.31 -35.06 -4.85
CA HIS A 531 19.60 -35.67 -5.95
C HIS A 531 19.41 -37.15 -5.68
N ASN A 532 18.17 -37.63 -5.77
CA ASN A 532 17.85 -39.05 -5.56
C ASN A 532 17.16 -39.65 -6.77
N ILE A 533 17.49 -40.92 -7.00
CA ILE A 533 16.66 -41.85 -7.74
C ILE A 533 16.20 -42.91 -6.74
N PHE A 534 14.92 -43.25 -6.77
CA PHE A 534 14.39 -44.31 -5.94
C PHE A 534 14.23 -45.64 -6.69
N ASP A 535 14.39 -46.72 -5.95
CA ASP A 535 14.07 -48.08 -6.39
C ASP A 535 12.54 -48.29 -6.47
N SER A 536 12.11 -49.45 -6.95
CA SER A 536 10.69 -49.80 -7.05
C SER A 536 9.94 -49.83 -5.71
N LYS A 537 10.66 -49.88 -4.58
CA LYS A 537 10.14 -49.90 -3.22
C LYS A 537 10.14 -48.53 -2.55
N GLY A 538 10.66 -47.49 -3.22
CA GLY A 538 10.78 -46.13 -2.70
C GLY A 538 12.06 -45.87 -1.88
N ASN A 539 12.99 -46.83 -1.79
CA ASN A 539 14.29 -46.59 -1.16
C ASN A 539 15.21 -45.85 -2.12
N THR A 540 16.21 -45.14 -1.60
CA THR A 540 17.21 -44.46 -2.44
C THR A 540 18.09 -45.49 -3.17
N LEU A 541 17.90 -45.61 -4.50
CA LEU A 541 18.71 -46.44 -5.38
C LEU A 541 20.06 -45.78 -5.65
N LEU A 542 20.04 -44.51 -6.09
CA LEU A 542 21.21 -43.69 -6.37
C LEU A 542 21.06 -42.31 -5.74
N ARG A 543 22.11 -41.83 -5.08
CA ARG A 543 22.19 -40.47 -4.55
C ARG A 543 23.47 -39.76 -4.93
N THR A 544 23.32 -38.49 -5.30
CA THR A 544 24.39 -37.51 -5.22
C THR A 544 23.99 -36.50 -4.16
N TYR A 545 24.87 -36.25 -3.20
CA TYR A 545 24.70 -35.24 -2.16
C TYR A 545 25.98 -34.43 -2.07
N MET A 546 25.86 -33.12 -1.95
CA MET A 546 27.00 -32.24 -1.78
C MET A 546 26.69 -31.19 -0.73
N ASP A 547 27.66 -30.88 0.11
CA ASP A 547 27.61 -29.82 1.11
C ASP A 547 29.01 -29.21 1.31
N ALA A 548 29.17 -28.36 2.32
CA ALA A 548 30.46 -27.74 2.65
C ALA A 548 31.56 -28.74 3.05
N THR A 549 31.21 -30.00 3.32
CA THR A 549 32.12 -31.04 3.79
C THR A 549 32.56 -32.03 2.70
N GLY A 550 31.84 -32.08 1.55
CA GLY A 550 32.30 -32.83 0.38
C GLY A 550 31.23 -33.17 -0.66
N LEU A 551 31.64 -33.97 -1.65
CA LEU A 551 30.75 -34.64 -2.61
C LEU A 551 30.61 -36.11 -2.22
N TYR A 552 29.35 -36.52 -2.02
CA TYR A 552 28.95 -37.84 -1.58
C TYR A 552 28.14 -38.53 -2.69
N MET A 553 28.68 -39.61 -3.23
CA MET A 553 28.00 -40.46 -4.19
C MET A 553 27.71 -41.82 -3.53
N ASN A 554 26.46 -42.26 -3.55
CA ASN A 554 26.02 -43.48 -2.86
C ASN A 554 25.16 -44.35 -3.78
N SER A 555 25.48 -45.66 -3.80
CA SER A 555 24.64 -46.72 -4.34
C SER A 555 24.18 -47.60 -3.17
N GLY A 556 22.88 -47.60 -2.87
CA GLY A 556 22.30 -48.47 -1.84
C GLY A 556 22.28 -47.93 -0.40
N GLY A 557 22.26 -46.61 -0.19
CA GLY A 557 21.81 -46.00 1.07
C GLY A 557 22.85 -45.87 2.20
N THR A 558 24.00 -46.56 2.17
CA THR A 558 24.95 -46.56 3.31
C THR A 558 26.44 -46.42 2.96
N ALA A 559 26.85 -46.44 1.67
CA ALA A 559 28.27 -46.37 1.29
C ALA A 559 28.63 -45.02 0.66
N ALA A 560 29.50 -44.25 1.32
CA ALA A 560 30.01 -42.98 0.81
C ALA A 560 31.28 -43.21 -0.02
N VAL A 561 31.20 -43.04 -1.35
CA VAL A 561 32.38 -42.67 -2.12
C VAL A 561 32.61 -41.18 -1.82
N ASN A 562 33.43 -40.91 -0.81
CA ASN A 562 33.82 -39.56 -0.44
C ASN A 562 34.85 -39.06 -1.44
N THR A 563 34.43 -38.13 -2.28
CA THR A 563 35.37 -37.27 -3.00
C THR A 563 35.39 -35.94 -2.26
N VAL A 564 36.39 -35.76 -1.39
CA VAL A 564 36.56 -34.56 -0.58
C VAL A 564 37.35 -33.54 -1.39
N LEU A 565 36.83 -32.32 -1.51
CA LEU A 565 37.62 -31.18 -1.97
C LEU A 565 38.45 -30.69 -0.78
N THR A 566 39.76 -30.91 -0.82
CA THR A 566 40.69 -30.40 0.19
C THR A 566 41.43 -29.17 -0.36
N GLN A 567 42.19 -28.46 0.49
CA GLN A 567 43.10 -27.40 0.02
C GLN A 567 44.12 -27.90 -1.03
N GLN A 568 44.34 -29.22 -1.14
CA GLN A 568 45.25 -29.83 -2.10
C GLN A 568 44.54 -30.38 -3.35
N GLY A 569 43.24 -30.14 -3.51
CA GLY A 569 42.44 -30.60 -4.63
C GLY A 569 41.53 -31.78 -4.29
N LEU A 570 41.22 -32.59 -5.31
CA LEU A 570 40.21 -33.65 -5.24
C LEU A 570 40.82 -34.93 -4.65
N THR A 571 40.43 -35.31 -3.44
CA THR A 571 40.90 -36.54 -2.78
C THR A 571 39.76 -37.53 -2.60
N THR A 572 39.92 -38.74 -3.15
CA THR A 572 38.99 -39.85 -2.91
C THR A 572 39.47 -40.62 -1.68
N THR A 573 38.68 -40.62 -0.60
CA THR A 573 39.11 -41.21 0.69
C THR A 573 38.60 -42.64 0.91
N ASN A 574 37.82 -43.20 -0.02
CA ASN A 574 37.34 -44.59 0.09
C ASN A 574 37.13 -45.24 -1.29
N ILE A 575 38.15 -45.94 -1.80
CA ILE A 575 38.17 -46.57 -3.14
C ILE A 575 37.58 -48.00 -3.11
N ASN A 576 37.24 -48.54 -1.94
CA ASN A 576 36.79 -49.93 -1.77
C ASN A 576 35.50 -50.28 -2.56
N ALA A 577 34.72 -49.31 -3.02
CA ALA A 577 33.51 -49.52 -3.81
C ALA A 577 33.72 -49.50 -5.35
N LEU A 578 34.90 -49.11 -5.84
CA LEU A 578 35.29 -49.27 -7.25
C LEU A 578 36.01 -50.60 -7.38
N GLY A 579 35.24 -51.69 -7.47
CA GLY A 579 35.77 -53.04 -7.64
C GLY A 579 36.94 -53.04 -8.63
N THR A 580 38.10 -53.51 -8.15
CA THR A 580 39.38 -53.74 -8.86
C THR A 580 40.53 -52.74 -8.62
N ILE A 581 40.35 -51.62 -7.89
CA ILE A 581 41.51 -50.78 -7.46
C ILE A 581 41.68 -50.89 -5.94
N ASN A 582 42.29 -51.99 -5.49
CA ASN A 582 42.66 -52.16 -4.08
C ASN A 582 44.00 -51.49 -3.83
N GLY A 583 44.01 -50.16 -3.84
CA GLY A 583 45.15 -49.35 -3.47
C GLY A 583 44.66 -48.20 -2.61
N ALA A 584 45.02 -48.19 -1.33
CA ALA A 584 45.26 -46.93 -0.66
C ALA A 584 46.15 -46.10 -1.59
N SER A 585 45.93 -44.78 -1.65
CA SER A 585 46.77 -43.78 -2.32
C SER A 585 48.10 -44.36 -2.80
N LEU A 586 48.38 -44.32 -4.10
CA LEU A 586 49.65 -44.78 -4.71
C LEU A 586 50.92 -44.26 -3.99
N ILE A 587 50.76 -43.28 -3.09
CA ILE A 587 51.72 -42.91 -2.07
C ILE A 587 50.98 -42.83 -0.72
N THR A 588 51.18 -43.83 0.14
CA THR A 588 50.83 -43.72 1.56
C THR A 588 52.14 -43.72 2.36
N ASN A 589 52.41 -42.64 3.11
CA ASN A 589 53.65 -42.47 3.88
C ASN A 589 54.98 -42.60 3.10
N GLY A 590 54.99 -42.25 1.81
CA GLY A 590 56.22 -42.24 0.99
C GLY A 590 56.66 -43.60 0.46
N TRP A 591 55.77 -44.60 0.46
CA TRP A 591 56.01 -45.94 -0.09
C TRP A 591 55.12 -46.23 -1.30
N VAL A 592 55.68 -46.94 -2.27
CA VAL A 592 54.97 -47.58 -3.39
C VAL A 592 55.01 -49.08 -3.15
N ASP A 593 53.84 -49.71 -2.97
CA ASP A 593 53.69 -51.15 -2.77
C ASP A 593 53.20 -51.82 -4.06
N ALA A 594 53.90 -52.87 -4.52
CA ALA A 594 53.51 -53.67 -5.67
C ALA A 594 53.45 -55.17 -5.29
N GLY A 595 52.24 -55.75 -5.27
CA GLY A 595 52.00 -57.17 -5.00
C GLY A 595 50.58 -57.48 -4.52
N LEU A 596 49.99 -58.58 -5.00
CA LEU A 596 48.60 -58.96 -4.76
C LEU A 596 48.27 -59.09 -3.26
N SER A 597 47.03 -58.71 -2.90
CA SER A 597 46.46 -58.72 -1.55
C SER A 597 46.83 -59.98 -0.77
N ASN A 598 47.72 -59.84 0.23
CA ASN A 598 48.06 -60.75 1.35
C ASN A 598 49.55 -60.72 1.78
N GLY A 599 50.28 -59.63 1.56
CA GLY A 599 51.64 -59.47 2.11
C GLY A 599 52.73 -60.18 1.30
N HIS A 600 52.52 -60.34 0.00
CA HIS A 600 53.55 -60.82 -0.93
C HIS A 600 53.81 -59.70 -1.94
N GLY A 601 55.04 -59.18 -2.00
CA GLY A 601 55.36 -58.08 -2.91
C GLY A 601 56.66 -57.35 -2.61
N VAL A 602 56.91 -56.30 -3.38
CA VAL A 602 58.04 -55.38 -3.21
C VAL A 602 57.50 -54.02 -2.80
N ARG A 603 58.19 -53.37 -1.86
CA ARG A 603 57.94 -51.98 -1.51
C ARG A 603 59.14 -51.09 -1.82
N ILE A 604 58.87 -49.94 -2.42
CA ILE A 604 59.87 -48.93 -2.79
C ILE A 604 59.60 -47.67 -1.96
N GLY A 605 60.56 -47.30 -1.12
CA GLY A 605 60.53 -46.08 -0.31
C GLY A 605 61.65 -45.12 -0.70
N GLN A 606 61.74 -43.98 -0.02
CA GLN A 606 62.66 -42.88 -0.34
C GLN A 606 64.13 -43.28 -0.56
N GLN A 607 64.63 -44.31 0.14
CA GLN A 607 66.02 -44.80 0.04
C GLN A 607 66.15 -46.33 0.12
N THR A 608 65.05 -47.07 0.02
CA THR A 608 65.06 -48.52 0.25
C THR A 608 64.12 -49.25 -0.67
N ILE A 609 64.58 -50.39 -1.18
CA ILE A 609 63.74 -51.42 -1.79
C ILE A 609 63.68 -52.58 -0.80
N GLN A 610 62.49 -53.07 -0.48
CA GLN A 610 62.32 -54.14 0.50
C GLN A 610 61.38 -55.22 -0.02
N SER A 611 61.76 -56.48 0.21
CA SER A 611 60.88 -57.63 0.03
C SER A 611 59.95 -57.75 1.22
N HIS A 612 58.66 -57.92 0.96
CA HIS A 612 57.69 -58.21 2.01
C HIS A 612 57.88 -59.66 2.51
N ASN A 613 57.87 -59.88 3.83
CA ASN A 613 58.05 -61.19 4.50
C ASN A 613 59.41 -61.89 4.30
N SER A 614 60.49 -61.14 4.11
CA SER A 614 61.87 -61.67 4.09
C SER A 614 62.15 -62.70 2.98
N GLN A 615 61.38 -62.69 1.90
CA GLN A 615 61.67 -63.51 0.72
C GLN A 615 62.78 -62.88 -0.14
N ASN A 616 63.39 -63.66 -1.01
CA ASN A 616 64.43 -63.18 -1.93
C ASN A 616 63.86 -62.12 -2.90
N ILE A 617 64.65 -61.09 -3.21
CA ILE A 617 64.41 -60.20 -4.35
C ILE A 617 65.18 -60.78 -5.53
N TYR A 618 64.45 -61.27 -6.53
CA TYR A 618 65.05 -61.74 -7.78
C TYR A 618 65.17 -60.57 -8.76
N PHE A 619 66.33 -60.45 -9.39
CA PHE A 619 66.56 -59.55 -10.52
C PHE A 619 66.69 -60.43 -11.77
N ASN A 620 65.61 -60.53 -12.55
CA ASN A 620 65.51 -61.39 -13.74
C ASN A 620 65.08 -60.56 -14.95
N GLY A 621 65.44 -61.00 -16.16
CA GLY A 621 64.81 -60.53 -17.39
C GLY A 621 63.39 -61.07 -17.55
N ASP A 622 62.58 -60.46 -18.43
CA ASP A 622 61.17 -60.82 -18.65
C ASP A 622 60.96 -62.24 -19.21
N ASP A 623 62.01 -62.86 -19.78
CA ASP A 623 61.98 -64.22 -20.33
C ASP A 623 62.64 -65.22 -19.36
N ASN A 624 61.80 -66.02 -18.68
CA ASN A 624 62.13 -67.06 -17.70
C ASN A 624 63.53 -67.71 -17.82
N LYS A 625 64.54 -67.07 -17.19
CA LYS A 625 65.90 -67.52 -16.77
C LYS A 625 67.06 -66.60 -17.18
N GLN A 626 66.83 -65.46 -17.85
CA GLN A 626 67.92 -64.55 -18.15
C GLN A 626 68.42 -63.83 -16.89
N SER A 627 69.71 -63.98 -16.59
CA SER A 627 70.40 -63.26 -15.51
C SER A 627 70.59 -61.80 -15.92
N VAL A 628 70.29 -60.85 -15.03
CA VAL A 628 70.53 -59.42 -15.30
C VAL A 628 71.82 -58.95 -14.64
N THR A 629 72.50 -58.00 -15.28
CA THR A 629 73.69 -57.36 -14.71
C THR A 629 73.27 -56.32 -13.66
N LEU A 630 73.85 -56.41 -12.45
CA LEU A 630 73.67 -55.40 -11.40
C LEU A 630 74.82 -54.38 -11.43
N HIS A 631 74.51 -53.13 -11.77
CA HIS A 631 75.45 -52.01 -11.66
C HIS A 631 75.28 -51.30 -10.31
N ALA A 632 76.26 -51.44 -9.41
CA ALA A 632 76.28 -50.77 -8.12
C ALA A 632 77.65 -50.11 -7.86
N LYS A 633 77.65 -48.94 -7.21
CA LYS A 633 78.90 -48.25 -6.80
C LYS A 633 79.71 -49.09 -5.80
N ALA A 634 79.02 -49.83 -4.93
CA ALA A 634 79.60 -50.78 -4.00
C ALA A 634 78.51 -51.78 -3.56
N ILE A 635 78.92 -53.02 -3.29
CA ILE A 635 78.08 -54.04 -2.64
C ILE A 635 78.67 -54.27 -1.25
N VAL A 636 77.88 -54.00 -0.20
CA VAL A 636 78.30 -54.15 1.20
C VAL A 636 77.40 -55.17 1.87
N GLN A 637 78.00 -56.26 2.38
CA GLN A 637 77.28 -57.32 3.09
C GLN A 637 77.33 -57.08 4.60
N SER A 638 76.21 -57.31 5.29
CA SER A 638 76.19 -57.22 6.75
C SER A 638 76.97 -58.36 7.39
N SER A 639 77.93 -58.06 8.26
CA SER A 639 78.81 -59.05 8.89
C SER A 639 78.90 -58.85 10.42
N GLN A 640 77.84 -58.32 11.04
CA GLN A 640 77.79 -58.03 12.48
C GLN A 640 77.86 -59.31 13.31
N LEU A 641 78.68 -59.31 14.36
CA LEU A 641 78.82 -60.44 15.30
C LEU A 641 77.48 -60.83 15.94
N SER A 642 76.63 -59.84 16.27
CA SER A 642 75.29 -60.05 16.83
C SER A 642 74.35 -60.87 15.95
N ARG A 643 74.70 -61.06 14.66
CA ARG A 643 73.93 -61.81 13.68
C ARG A 643 74.57 -63.15 13.32
N LYS A 644 75.63 -63.58 14.01
CA LYS A 644 76.38 -64.81 13.75
C LYS A 644 76.39 -65.73 14.98
N LYS A 645 76.38 -67.04 14.74
CA LYS A 645 76.53 -68.10 15.75
C LYS A 645 77.50 -69.16 15.23
N ASP A 646 77.98 -70.04 16.11
CA ASP A 646 78.87 -71.17 15.77
C ASP A 646 80.20 -70.77 15.09
N ILE A 647 80.86 -69.75 15.65
CA ILE A 647 82.08 -69.17 15.10
C ILE A 647 83.28 -70.08 15.39
N LYS A 648 83.95 -70.55 14.34
CA LYS A 648 85.19 -71.32 14.40
C LYS A 648 86.24 -70.75 13.42
N PRO A 649 87.54 -70.81 13.75
CA PRO A 649 88.59 -70.47 12.79
C PRO A 649 88.49 -71.35 11.54
N LEU A 650 88.78 -70.79 10.37
CA LEU A 650 88.96 -71.57 9.15
C LEU A 650 90.32 -72.28 9.23
N ASP A 651 90.33 -73.60 9.10
CA ASP A 651 91.56 -74.39 9.10
C ASP A 651 92.41 -73.99 7.87
N PRO A 652 93.66 -73.51 8.06
CA PRO A 652 94.49 -73.03 6.96
C PRO A 652 94.90 -74.11 5.96
N ASP A 653 95.12 -75.35 6.41
CA ASP A 653 95.49 -76.46 5.53
C ASP A 653 94.27 -76.98 4.78
N TYR A 654 93.11 -76.97 5.43
CA TYR A 654 91.84 -77.22 4.76
C TYR A 654 91.56 -76.18 3.68
N ALA A 655 91.77 -74.89 3.97
CA ALA A 655 91.57 -73.83 2.99
C ALA A 655 92.49 -73.99 1.76
N MET A 656 93.77 -74.29 1.99
CA MET A 656 94.73 -74.59 0.91
C MET A 656 94.32 -75.81 0.08
N LYS A 657 93.76 -76.85 0.72
CA LYS A 657 93.26 -78.03 0.02
C LYS A 657 92.05 -77.66 -0.83
N VAL A 658 91.05 -76.98 -0.27
CA VAL A 658 89.81 -76.59 -0.95
C VAL A 658 90.10 -75.72 -2.18
N ILE A 659 91.00 -74.73 -2.07
CA ILE A 659 91.40 -73.89 -3.20
C ILE A 659 92.13 -74.70 -4.28
N ARG A 660 93.05 -75.59 -3.90
CA ARG A 660 93.79 -76.43 -4.85
C ARG A 660 92.90 -77.45 -5.56
N ASP A 661 91.90 -77.94 -4.84
CA ASP A 661 90.94 -78.93 -5.33
C ASP A 661 89.82 -78.32 -6.19
N SER A 662 89.75 -76.99 -6.28
CA SER A 662 88.76 -76.29 -7.10
C SER A 662 89.28 -76.03 -8.51
N ASP A 663 88.46 -76.31 -9.51
CA ASP A 663 88.80 -76.03 -10.91
C ASP A 663 88.22 -74.68 -11.37
N MET A 664 89.05 -73.85 -12.00
CA MET A 664 88.66 -72.55 -12.55
C MET A 664 88.72 -72.58 -14.07
N TYR A 665 87.65 -72.13 -14.73
CA TYR A 665 87.52 -72.16 -16.18
C TYR A 665 87.05 -70.82 -16.75
N GLY A 666 87.44 -70.55 -17.99
CA GLY A 666 86.84 -69.51 -18.82
C GLY A 666 85.58 -70.04 -19.51
N TYR A 667 84.49 -69.30 -19.48
CA TYR A 667 83.22 -69.70 -20.08
C TYR A 667 82.44 -68.50 -20.65
N ARG A 668 81.42 -68.78 -21.46
CA ARG A 668 80.36 -67.85 -21.84
C ARG A 668 79.03 -68.46 -21.45
N TYR A 669 78.03 -67.63 -21.19
CA TYR A 669 76.67 -68.13 -21.04
C TYR A 669 76.13 -68.58 -22.40
N ASN A 670 75.21 -69.56 -22.41
CA ASN A 670 74.67 -70.14 -23.66
C ASN A 670 73.95 -69.10 -24.54
N GLU A 671 73.57 -67.97 -23.95
CA GLU A 671 72.85 -66.86 -24.59
C GLU A 671 73.80 -65.81 -25.19
N GLU A 672 75.09 -65.85 -24.85
CA GLU A 672 76.09 -64.85 -25.25
C GLU A 672 76.71 -65.15 -26.62
N SER A 673 76.99 -64.09 -27.39
CA SER A 673 77.62 -64.21 -28.71
C SER A 673 79.09 -64.71 -28.60
N PRO A 674 79.61 -65.45 -29.60
CA PRO A 674 81.03 -65.83 -29.65
C PRO A 674 82.02 -64.65 -29.64
N THR A 675 81.55 -63.43 -29.91
CA THR A 675 82.33 -62.19 -29.87
C THR A 675 82.45 -61.57 -28.49
N GLU A 676 81.69 -62.05 -27.50
CA GLU A 676 81.75 -61.50 -26.14
C GLU A 676 82.98 -62.00 -25.37
N PRO A 677 83.49 -61.24 -24.38
CA PRO A 677 84.57 -61.68 -23.52
C PRO A 677 84.20 -62.97 -22.77
N LEU A 678 85.22 -63.76 -22.41
CA LEU A 678 85.02 -64.89 -21.50
C LEU A 678 84.83 -64.38 -20.07
N HIS A 679 83.92 -65.02 -19.36
CA HIS A 679 83.82 -64.96 -17.90
C HIS A 679 84.75 -66.00 -17.29
N TYR A 680 85.21 -65.78 -16.06
CA TYR A 680 86.13 -66.70 -15.36
C TYR A 680 85.65 -66.98 -13.95
N SER A 681 85.37 -68.25 -13.66
CA SER A 681 84.99 -68.72 -12.33
C SER A 681 85.00 -70.25 -12.25
N GLY A 682 84.65 -70.80 -11.09
CA GLY A 682 84.34 -72.22 -10.96
C GLY A 682 82.95 -72.55 -11.53
N ILE A 683 82.81 -73.71 -12.14
CA ILE A 683 81.54 -74.15 -12.75
C ILE A 683 80.85 -75.16 -11.83
N ILE A 684 79.58 -74.93 -11.54
CA ILE A 684 78.71 -75.93 -10.90
C ILE A 684 78.20 -76.84 -12.00
N ASP A 685 78.66 -78.10 -12.03
CA ASP A 685 78.21 -79.08 -13.01
C ASP A 685 76.87 -79.68 -12.56
N ASP A 686 75.78 -79.16 -13.13
CA ASP A 686 74.41 -79.63 -12.93
C ASP A 686 73.91 -80.52 -14.09
N VAL A 687 74.74 -80.76 -15.10
CA VAL A 687 74.37 -81.52 -16.31
C VAL A 687 74.80 -82.99 -16.20
N ASN A 688 75.98 -83.26 -15.65
CA ASN A 688 76.56 -84.60 -15.60
C ASN A 688 76.33 -85.29 -14.24
N GLY A 689 75.94 -86.58 -14.25
CA GLY A 689 75.75 -87.36 -13.01
C GLY A 689 77.02 -87.63 -12.20
N ILE A 690 78.19 -87.47 -12.82
CA ILE A 690 79.49 -87.37 -12.14
C ILE A 690 80.07 -86.02 -12.59
N PRO A 691 80.35 -85.07 -11.67
CA PRO A 691 80.82 -83.74 -12.04
C PRO A 691 82.12 -83.80 -12.86
N GLN A 692 82.10 -83.21 -14.04
CA GLN A 692 83.27 -83.04 -14.91
C GLN A 692 84.10 -81.81 -14.51
N PHE A 693 83.44 -80.81 -13.91
CA PHE A 693 84.07 -79.61 -13.36
C PHE A 693 83.99 -79.66 -11.83
N LYS A 694 85.14 -79.66 -11.15
CA LYS A 694 85.17 -79.83 -9.70
C LYS A 694 85.01 -78.47 -9.00
N MET A 695 83.86 -78.27 -8.38
CA MET A 695 83.58 -77.13 -7.51
C MET A 695 83.38 -77.61 -6.07
N PRO A 696 84.15 -77.11 -5.08
CA PRO A 696 83.95 -77.46 -3.68
C PRO A 696 82.57 -77.06 -3.15
N GLU A 697 82.02 -77.85 -2.24
CA GLU A 697 80.68 -77.62 -1.65
C GLU A 697 80.58 -76.25 -0.97
N GLU A 698 81.67 -75.78 -0.36
CA GLU A 698 81.72 -74.48 0.31
C GLU A 698 81.50 -73.28 -0.62
N PHE A 699 81.70 -73.46 -1.93
CA PHE A 699 81.56 -72.39 -2.93
C PHE A 699 80.22 -72.45 -3.67
N ILE A 700 79.31 -73.32 -3.26
CA ILE A 700 78.00 -73.53 -3.89
C ILE A 700 76.91 -73.00 -2.94
N SER A 701 75.85 -72.41 -3.49
CA SER A 701 74.66 -72.00 -2.74
C SER A 701 73.89 -73.22 -2.22
N GLU A 702 73.07 -73.04 -1.18
CA GLU A 702 72.30 -74.14 -0.57
C GLU A 702 71.37 -74.85 -1.57
N ASP A 703 70.77 -74.10 -2.50
CA ASP A 703 69.91 -74.63 -3.56
C ASP A 703 70.71 -75.20 -4.76
N ARG A 704 72.04 -75.13 -4.70
CA ARG A 704 73.00 -75.57 -5.73
C ARG A 704 72.89 -74.87 -7.08
N THR A 705 72.15 -73.77 -7.17
CA THR A 705 71.95 -73.05 -8.44
C THR A 705 72.88 -71.85 -8.64
N GLY A 706 73.60 -71.44 -7.60
CA GLY A 706 74.45 -70.26 -7.60
C GLY A 706 75.79 -70.46 -6.88
N ARG A 707 76.74 -69.56 -7.14
CA ARG A 707 78.06 -69.56 -6.50
C ARG A 707 78.05 -68.74 -5.22
N ASN A 708 78.74 -69.22 -4.19
CA ASN A 708 78.98 -68.48 -2.95
C ASN A 708 80.36 -67.83 -2.98
N ASP A 709 80.47 -66.75 -3.75
CA ASP A 709 81.73 -66.03 -3.95
C ASP A 709 82.25 -65.39 -2.65
N GLY A 710 81.37 -65.13 -1.67
CA GLY A 710 81.76 -64.65 -0.33
C GLY A 710 82.60 -65.69 0.43
N ASN A 711 82.23 -66.96 0.35
CA ASN A 711 83.04 -68.05 0.92
C ASN A 711 84.35 -68.20 0.15
N THR A 712 84.32 -68.15 -1.17
CA THR A 712 85.53 -68.28 -2.02
C THR A 712 86.61 -67.27 -1.63
N VAL A 713 86.24 -66.00 -1.42
CA VAL A 713 87.19 -64.97 -0.97
C VAL A 713 87.79 -65.29 0.41
N ALA A 714 86.98 -65.77 1.36
CA ALA A 714 87.48 -66.12 2.69
C ALA A 714 88.50 -67.26 2.65
N PHE A 715 88.19 -68.32 1.89
CA PHE A 715 89.10 -69.45 1.68
C PHE A 715 90.38 -69.03 0.95
N LEU A 716 90.28 -68.18 -0.07
CA LEU A 716 91.43 -67.67 -0.81
C LEU A 716 92.36 -66.86 0.10
N VAL A 717 91.81 -65.99 0.95
CA VAL A 717 92.58 -65.18 1.89
C VAL A 717 93.31 -66.07 2.90
N GLU A 718 92.64 -67.07 3.48
CA GLU A 718 93.26 -67.95 4.47
C GLU A 718 94.30 -68.88 3.84
N ALA A 719 94.03 -69.39 2.63
CA ALA A 719 95.01 -70.12 1.83
C ALA A 719 96.24 -69.26 1.53
N LEU A 720 96.05 -67.98 1.16
CA LEU A 720 97.15 -67.06 0.89
C LEU A 720 97.98 -66.79 2.14
N LYS A 721 97.36 -66.55 3.30
CA LYS A 721 98.07 -66.42 4.59
C LYS A 721 98.91 -67.65 4.90
N GLN A 722 98.35 -68.84 4.65
CA GLN A 722 99.05 -70.09 4.88
C GLN A 722 100.21 -70.29 3.90
N ALA A 723 100.02 -69.92 2.64
CA ALA A 723 101.08 -69.92 1.63
C ALA A 723 102.21 -68.95 2.02
N ASP A 724 101.87 -67.71 2.39
CA ASP A 724 102.83 -66.68 2.85
C ASP A 724 103.60 -67.15 4.09
N LYS A 725 102.90 -67.72 5.08
CA LYS A 725 103.54 -68.33 6.26
C LYS A 725 104.52 -69.43 5.89
N ARG A 726 104.15 -70.32 4.95
CA ARG A 726 105.03 -71.41 4.48
C ARG A 726 106.22 -70.86 3.70
N ILE A 727 106.04 -69.82 2.89
CA ILE A 727 107.11 -69.12 2.18
C ILE A 727 108.07 -68.48 3.19
N GLY A 728 107.58 -67.76 4.20
CA GLY A 728 108.43 -67.18 5.24
C GLY A 728 109.23 -68.22 6.03
N ILE A 729 108.66 -69.42 6.26
CA ILE A 729 109.41 -70.55 6.82
C ILE A 729 110.53 -70.99 5.86
N LEU A 730 110.26 -71.11 4.56
CA LEU A 730 111.25 -71.47 3.55
C LEU A 730 112.37 -70.42 3.42
N GLU A 731 112.02 -69.13 3.39
CA GLU A 731 112.99 -68.02 3.36
C GLU A 731 113.86 -67.98 4.61
N GLY A 732 113.26 -68.23 5.79
CA GLY A 732 114.00 -68.36 7.05
C GLY A 732 114.93 -69.57 7.10
N MET A 733 114.67 -70.61 6.31
CA MET A 733 115.59 -71.75 6.12
C MET A 733 116.71 -71.41 5.12
N MET A 734 116.43 -70.57 4.12
CA MET A 734 117.43 -70.15 3.12
C MET A 734 118.40 -69.07 3.64
N ASN A 735 117.99 -68.20 4.56
CA ASN A 735 118.85 -67.15 5.15
C ASN A 735 119.71 -67.64 6.35
N ARG A 736 119.79 -68.96 6.58
CA ARG A 736 120.68 -69.59 7.59
C ARG A 736 121.93 -70.23 6.99
N ASP A 737 122.15 -70.05 5.70
CA ASP A 737 123.44 -70.18 5.01
C ASP A 737 124.04 -68.78 4.78
#